data_AF-A0A4U9W442-F1
#
_entry.id   AF-A0A4U9W442-F1
#
_cell.length_a   1.000
_cell.length_b   1.000
_cell.length_c   1.000
_cell.angle_alpha   90.00
_cell.angle_beta   90.00
_cell.angle_gamma   90.00
#
_symmetry.space_group_name_H-M   'P 1'
#
loop_
_entity.id
_entity.type
_entity.pdbx_description
1 polymer ?
#
loop_
_entity_poly.entity_id
_entity_poly.type
_entity_poly.pdbx_seq_one_letter_code
_entity_poly.pdbx_strand_id
1 'polypeptide(L)'
;MMQKKENPDPSPLFDIQRDSDGIVFIQPLIEIPSARPGIQVTLEHFVVLMTKLLQEQETTALVYTSPLNADQGNYTSLFNQVYEGMFDSSNMYHMMLEVIKWKSFNKPIVSILDRSCTGIRLAPMLWSDYRIAIQGISLGFPESKFGAFTGLGTTVLLPQIIGYTQTLQLLTQGNSIGSTDGHKLALIDHVAADFDGGIATAKRWILSKNRATDPAFRSSSADMENTVAAIQKKTRGLLPGTNAVIQLLQSAVSRPLDEVLQAEATVYLAVLKTPEVLHMVRTLDHGIHRTQHPDWLECTSDNTIRQIGILGAGMMGSGIAYEAAKAGLNVILKDVTLLRAQQGKAYSAQICEKLLAQGNMDSEQQQALLSRITATEHIHDLSGSDLIIEAVFEDAALKAEVTKQSFAYLTKNGVFASNTTSLPISNLATATPHPERFIGMHFFSPVDRMPLVEIIRGQQTDQNTLQQAVLVALKLGKIPIVVHDGPAFFTSRIFFNYLLEAITMLLEGIPARQIETEALTAGFAVGPLAVLDEISLELMLHVYDQLPTLHASQHRAYAYLANMIKNQRKGRKSGHGFYDYDSTTRTKTIWQDPTLSMSIDSAAPTLIRKRLLHVMALDSYRCLEEGILDQPIDGDIGSVLGVGYPAYTGGVFGHIDLTGLPLFVQECTSFFHFGEQWELPPSLKTLAGKDFKFYTGFRSNWQKREE
;
A
#
# COMPACT_ATOMS: atom_id res chain seq x y z
N MET A 1 24.93 -19.96 38.39
CA MET A 1 23.73 -20.45 39.09
C MET A 1 22.60 -19.47 38.82
N MET A 2 21.86 -19.69 37.73
CA MET A 2 20.68 -18.90 37.39
C MET A 2 19.47 -19.52 38.09
N GLN A 3 18.72 -18.72 38.83
CA GLN A 3 17.44 -19.12 39.41
C GLN A 3 16.48 -19.49 38.26
N LYS A 4 16.00 -20.73 38.25
CA LYS A 4 14.81 -21.14 37.50
C LYS A 4 13.65 -20.27 38.00
N LYS A 5 13.21 -19.31 37.19
CA LYS A 5 11.87 -18.75 37.35
C LYS A 5 10.88 -19.88 37.07
N GLU A 6 10.06 -20.21 38.05
CA GLU A 6 8.90 -21.08 37.85
C GLU A 6 8.00 -20.44 36.78
N ASN A 7 7.69 -21.19 35.73
CA ASN A 7 6.74 -20.76 34.71
C ASN A 7 5.36 -20.63 35.37
N PRO A 8 4.65 -19.50 35.24
CA PRO A 8 3.26 -19.41 35.69
C PRO A 8 2.38 -20.42 34.93
N ASP A 9 1.35 -20.93 35.60
CA ASP A 9 0.36 -21.84 35.02
C ASP A 9 -0.18 -21.29 33.68
N PRO A 10 -0.14 -22.06 32.57
CA PRO A 10 -0.62 -21.62 31.26
C PRO A 10 -2.16 -21.51 31.14
N SER A 11 -2.92 -21.91 32.17
CA SER A 11 -4.40 -21.88 32.15
C SER A 11 -5.11 -20.51 32.05
N PRO A 12 -4.54 -19.32 32.37
CA PRO A 12 -5.33 -18.08 32.41
C PRO A 12 -5.53 -17.40 31.04
N LEU A 13 -5.06 -17.98 29.93
CA LEU A 13 -5.11 -17.36 28.59
C LEU A 13 -6.06 -18.05 27.59
N PHE A 14 -6.40 -19.32 27.84
CA PHE A 14 -7.17 -20.15 26.92
C PHE A 14 -8.33 -20.81 27.65
N ASP A 15 -9.50 -20.83 27.01
CA ASP A 15 -10.63 -21.65 27.43
C ASP A 15 -10.43 -23.06 26.90
N ILE A 16 -10.62 -24.05 27.77
CA ILE A 16 -10.32 -25.46 27.53
C ILE A 16 -11.57 -26.27 27.87
N GLN A 17 -12.14 -26.92 26.88
CA GLN A 17 -13.33 -27.75 27.05
C GLN A 17 -13.05 -29.18 26.57
N ARG A 18 -13.30 -30.18 27.42
CA ARG A 18 -13.15 -31.60 27.07
C ARG A 18 -14.52 -32.23 26.87
N ASP A 19 -14.69 -32.95 25.78
CA ASP A 19 -15.91 -33.72 25.52
C ASP A 19 -15.83 -35.17 26.01
N SER A 20 -16.93 -35.91 25.87
CA SER A 20 -17.05 -37.31 26.29
C SER A 20 -16.14 -38.27 25.53
N ASP A 21 -15.67 -37.89 24.34
CA ASP A 21 -14.78 -38.71 23.50
C ASP A 21 -13.29 -38.43 23.79
N GLY A 22 -13.01 -37.58 24.79
CA GLY A 22 -11.65 -37.16 25.16
C GLY A 22 -11.06 -36.13 24.22
N ILE A 23 -11.86 -35.51 23.35
CA ILE A 23 -11.44 -34.43 22.46
C ILE A 23 -11.41 -33.13 23.25
N VAL A 24 -10.29 -32.41 23.20
CA VAL A 24 -10.12 -31.14 23.90
C VAL A 24 -10.18 -29.99 22.91
N PHE A 25 -11.11 -29.07 23.15
CA PHE A 25 -11.31 -27.82 22.42
C PHE A 25 -10.60 -26.68 23.12
N ILE A 26 -9.82 -25.90 22.37
CA ILE A 26 -8.99 -24.82 22.89
C ILE A 26 -9.25 -23.54 22.10
N GLN A 27 -9.60 -22.47 22.80
CA GLN A 27 -9.84 -21.16 22.20
C GLN A 27 -9.23 -20.04 23.07
N PRO A 28 -8.79 -18.92 22.49
CA PRO A 28 -8.29 -17.80 23.29
C PRO A 28 -9.44 -17.20 24.14
N LEU A 29 -9.15 -16.85 25.39
CA LEU A 29 -10.12 -16.17 26.24
C LEU A 29 -10.41 -14.76 25.71
N ILE A 30 -11.70 -14.44 25.58
CA ILE A 30 -12.18 -13.14 25.08
C ILE A 30 -11.90 -12.04 26.12
N GLU A 31 -12.10 -12.33 27.41
CA GLU A 31 -11.80 -11.44 28.54
C GLU A 31 -10.59 -11.95 29.34
N ILE A 32 -9.50 -11.17 29.37
CA ILE A 32 -8.30 -11.45 30.19
C ILE A 32 -8.00 -10.18 31.02
N PRO A 33 -7.57 -10.25 32.30
CA PRO A 33 -7.38 -9.06 33.13
C PRO A 33 -6.19 -8.18 32.70
N SER A 34 -6.38 -6.85 32.77
CA SER A 34 -5.48 -5.67 32.75
C SER A 34 -4.15 -5.61 31.96
N ALA A 35 -3.45 -6.70 31.65
CA ALA A 35 -2.25 -6.70 30.79
C ALA A 35 -2.03 -8.08 30.13
N ARG A 36 -2.33 -8.20 28.83
CA ARG A 36 -2.05 -9.43 28.06
C ARG A 36 -0.54 -9.60 27.82
N PRO A 37 -0.01 -10.83 27.85
CA PRO A 37 1.36 -11.10 27.47
C PRO A 37 1.61 -10.80 25.99
N GLY A 38 2.89 -10.56 25.65
CA GLY A 38 3.32 -10.36 24.26
C GLY A 38 2.99 -11.56 23.36
N ILE A 39 3.08 -11.34 22.05
CA ILE A 39 2.74 -12.33 21.01
C ILE A 39 3.57 -13.59 21.19
N GLN A 40 4.90 -13.48 21.30
CA GLN A 40 5.77 -14.63 21.47
C GLN A 40 5.45 -15.40 22.76
N VAL A 41 5.28 -14.71 23.89
CA VAL A 41 4.94 -15.36 25.18
C VAL A 41 3.58 -16.07 25.11
N THR A 42 2.60 -15.47 24.43
CA THR A 42 1.28 -16.10 24.22
C THR A 42 1.42 -17.41 23.42
N LEU A 43 2.24 -17.40 22.37
CA LEU A 43 2.52 -18.60 21.57
C LEU A 43 3.32 -19.64 22.35
N GLU A 44 4.28 -19.23 23.18
CA GLU A 44 5.04 -20.14 24.06
C GLU A 44 4.10 -20.83 25.06
N HIS A 45 3.22 -20.07 25.72
CA HIS A 45 2.22 -20.63 26.63
C HIS A 45 1.27 -21.59 25.91
N PHE A 46 0.83 -21.24 24.70
CA PHE A 46 0.02 -22.13 23.87
C PHE A 46 0.76 -23.44 23.56
N VAL A 47 2.04 -23.37 23.17
CA VAL A 47 2.82 -24.58 22.87
C VAL A 47 3.04 -25.44 24.10
N VAL A 48 3.32 -24.84 25.26
CA VAL A 48 3.43 -25.56 26.54
C VAL A 48 2.11 -26.25 26.89
N LEU A 49 0.97 -25.56 26.75
CA LEU A 49 -0.35 -26.11 27.00
C LEU A 49 -0.66 -27.29 26.08
N MET A 50 -0.46 -27.12 24.78
CA MET A 50 -0.67 -28.16 23.77
C MET A 50 0.19 -29.40 24.07
N THR A 51 1.49 -29.22 24.34
CA THR A 51 2.39 -30.33 24.69
C THR A 51 1.94 -31.07 25.95
N LYS A 52 1.49 -30.35 26.99
CA LYS A 52 0.94 -30.96 28.21
C LYS A 52 -0.29 -31.81 27.90
N LEU A 53 -1.27 -31.27 27.17
CA LEU A 53 -2.49 -31.99 26.82
C LEU A 53 -2.23 -33.21 25.92
N LEU A 54 -1.24 -33.13 25.02
CA LEU A 54 -0.80 -34.26 24.20
C LEU A 54 -0.18 -35.40 25.03
N GLN A 55 0.44 -35.11 26.18
CA GLN A 55 0.99 -36.12 27.08
C GLN A 55 -0.07 -36.83 27.94
N GLU A 56 -1.22 -36.21 28.18
CA GLU A 56 -2.28 -36.76 29.04
C GLU A 56 -2.96 -37.98 28.40
N GLN A 57 -3.06 -39.10 29.12
CA GLN A 57 -3.65 -40.33 28.55
C GLN A 57 -5.13 -40.18 28.16
N GLU A 58 -5.87 -39.31 28.85
CA GLU A 58 -7.31 -39.07 28.61
C GLU A 58 -7.58 -38.26 27.33
N THR A 59 -6.60 -37.49 26.86
CA THR A 59 -6.76 -36.69 25.64
C THR A 59 -6.60 -37.58 24.42
N THR A 60 -7.66 -37.70 23.61
CA THR A 60 -7.66 -38.48 22.37
C THR A 60 -7.27 -37.64 21.15
N ALA A 61 -7.66 -36.37 21.12
CA ALA A 61 -7.36 -35.40 20.06
C ALA A 61 -7.47 -33.96 20.57
N LEU A 62 -6.88 -33.02 19.81
CA LEU A 62 -6.95 -31.58 20.09
C LEU A 62 -7.60 -30.83 18.94
N VAL A 63 -8.48 -29.88 19.26
CA VAL A 63 -9.09 -28.95 18.31
C VAL A 63 -8.85 -27.53 18.81
N TYR A 64 -8.31 -26.64 17.97
CA TYR A 64 -8.06 -25.25 18.38
C TYR A 64 -8.43 -24.21 17.32
N THR A 65 -8.77 -23.00 17.78
CA THR A 65 -8.83 -21.79 16.96
C THR A 65 -7.53 -20.99 17.08
N SER A 66 -7.32 -19.98 16.24
CA SER A 66 -6.08 -19.17 16.30
C SER A 66 -5.75 -18.74 17.74
N PRO A 67 -4.53 -19.02 18.25
CA PRO A 67 -4.17 -18.72 19.63
C PRO A 67 -3.99 -17.22 19.87
N LEU A 68 -3.93 -16.43 18.80
CA LEU A 68 -3.79 -14.98 18.84
C LEU A 68 -5.13 -14.29 18.60
N ASN A 69 -5.47 -13.38 19.48
CA ASN A 69 -6.64 -12.51 19.33
C ASN A 69 -6.44 -11.48 18.21
N ALA A 70 -7.53 -10.79 17.83
CA ALA A 70 -7.50 -9.78 16.77
C ALA A 70 -6.44 -8.67 17.03
N ASP A 71 -6.37 -8.16 18.26
CA ASP A 71 -5.43 -7.08 18.64
C ASP A 71 -3.97 -7.52 18.61
N GLN A 72 -3.68 -8.81 18.89
CA GLN A 72 -2.34 -9.39 18.84
C GLN A 72 -1.89 -9.72 17.40
N GLY A 73 -2.71 -9.41 16.39
CA GLY A 73 -2.39 -9.51 14.98
C GLY A 73 -1.97 -8.20 14.31
N ASN A 74 -1.98 -7.07 15.02
CA ASN A 74 -1.57 -5.77 14.45
C ASN A 74 -0.04 -5.65 14.39
N TYR A 75 0.50 -5.23 13.25
CA TYR A 75 1.93 -5.06 13.03
C TYR A 75 2.57 -4.02 13.94
N THR A 76 1.87 -2.94 14.29
CA THR A 76 2.39 -1.94 15.25
C THR A 76 2.74 -2.60 16.59
N SER A 77 1.87 -3.48 17.10
CA SER A 77 2.12 -4.21 18.34
C SER A 77 3.28 -5.19 18.21
N LEU A 78 3.34 -5.94 17.10
CA LEU A 78 4.45 -6.84 16.78
C LEU A 78 5.79 -6.12 16.80
N PHE A 79 5.91 -5.00 16.08
CA PHE A 79 7.17 -4.27 15.96
C PHE A 79 7.57 -3.61 17.28
N ASN A 80 6.63 -3.02 18.02
CA ASN A 80 6.93 -2.47 19.35
C ASN A 80 7.54 -3.53 20.27
N GLN A 81 6.93 -4.73 20.32
CA GLN A 81 7.45 -5.85 21.11
C GLN A 81 8.85 -6.32 20.65
N VAL A 82 9.11 -6.33 19.34
CA VAL A 82 10.44 -6.66 18.79
C VAL A 82 11.50 -5.64 19.24
N TYR A 83 11.19 -4.34 19.18
CA TYR A 83 12.11 -3.27 19.59
C TYR A 83 12.28 -3.17 21.11
N GLU A 84 11.28 -3.57 21.88
CA GLU A 84 11.35 -3.70 23.34
C GLU A 84 12.14 -4.96 23.79
N GLY A 85 12.60 -5.78 22.85
CA GLY A 85 13.39 -6.98 23.15
C GLY A 85 12.56 -8.13 23.69
N MET A 86 11.23 -8.11 23.50
CA MET A 86 10.33 -9.19 23.91
C MET A 86 10.38 -10.41 22.98
N PHE A 87 11.03 -10.26 21.82
CA PHE A 87 11.27 -11.36 20.88
C PHE A 87 12.68 -11.93 21.00
N ASP A 88 12.76 -13.24 21.18
CA ASP A 88 14.01 -14.00 21.22
C ASP A 88 14.00 -15.16 20.23
N SER A 89 14.99 -15.19 19.34
CA SER A 89 15.09 -16.21 18.29
C SER A 89 15.32 -17.62 18.83
N SER A 90 15.96 -17.77 19.99
CA SER A 90 16.24 -19.07 20.60
C SER A 90 14.96 -19.68 21.15
N ASN A 91 14.16 -18.89 21.85
CA ASN A 91 12.84 -19.28 22.33
C ASN A 91 11.91 -19.63 21.16
N MET A 92 11.89 -18.82 20.08
CA MET A 92 11.12 -19.14 18.87
C MET A 92 11.55 -20.48 18.28
N TYR A 93 12.85 -20.72 18.18
CA TYR A 93 13.39 -22.00 17.71
C TYR A 93 12.97 -23.17 18.60
N HIS A 94 13.12 -23.05 19.93
CA HIS A 94 12.72 -24.10 20.88
C HIS A 94 11.23 -24.40 20.84
N MET A 95 10.40 -23.36 20.75
CA MET A 95 8.96 -23.50 20.55
C MET A 95 8.66 -24.31 19.28
N MET A 96 9.31 -23.99 18.16
CA MET A 96 9.10 -24.73 16.91
C MET A 96 9.58 -26.18 16.98
N LEU A 97 10.67 -26.47 17.71
CA LEU A 97 11.09 -27.85 17.96
C LEU A 97 10.02 -28.65 18.72
N GLU A 98 9.38 -28.05 19.72
CA GLU A 98 8.27 -28.71 20.44
C GLU A 98 7.08 -28.95 19.52
N VAL A 99 6.72 -27.99 18.67
CA VAL A 99 5.67 -28.15 17.66
C VAL A 99 5.96 -29.33 16.73
N ILE A 100 7.19 -29.47 16.22
CA ILE A 100 7.55 -30.61 15.37
C ILE A 100 7.47 -31.95 16.14
N LYS A 101 7.81 -31.97 17.43
CA LYS A 101 7.69 -33.17 18.28
C LYS A 101 6.24 -33.61 18.46
N TRP A 102 5.24 -32.76 18.25
CA TRP A 102 3.83 -33.12 18.43
C TRP A 102 3.42 -34.35 17.62
N LYS A 103 4.00 -34.51 16.42
CA LYS A 103 3.78 -35.70 15.56
C LYS A 103 4.12 -37.02 16.27
N SER A 104 5.05 -37.02 17.23
CA SER A 104 5.46 -38.23 17.97
C SER A 104 4.42 -38.73 18.99
N PHE A 105 3.52 -37.87 19.46
CA PHE A 105 2.46 -38.28 20.41
C PHE A 105 1.35 -39.09 19.77
N ASN A 106 1.30 -39.15 18.44
CA ASN A 106 0.31 -39.90 17.68
C ASN A 106 -1.17 -39.55 18.02
N LYS A 107 -1.46 -38.30 18.38
CA LYS A 107 -2.82 -37.80 18.59
C LYS A 107 -3.20 -36.78 17.52
N PRO A 108 -4.41 -36.83 16.94
CA PRO A 108 -4.82 -35.88 15.90
C PRO A 108 -4.91 -34.45 16.44
N ILE A 109 -4.41 -33.49 15.66
CA ILE A 109 -4.52 -32.06 15.94
C ILE A 109 -5.27 -31.37 14.79
N VAL A 110 -6.38 -30.72 15.10
CA VAL A 110 -7.23 -30.01 14.13
C VAL A 110 -7.26 -28.51 14.45
N SER A 111 -7.12 -27.66 13.44
CA SER A 111 -7.33 -26.22 13.58
C SER A 111 -8.58 -25.75 12.85
N ILE A 112 -9.35 -24.87 13.48
CA ILE A 112 -10.54 -24.24 12.91
C ILE A 112 -10.28 -22.74 12.74
N LEU A 113 -10.31 -22.27 11.50
CA LEU A 113 -10.18 -20.87 11.14
C LEU A 113 -11.58 -20.26 11.09
N ASP A 114 -12.03 -19.75 12.24
CA ASP A 114 -13.36 -19.16 12.49
C ASP A 114 -13.51 -17.75 11.90
N ARG A 115 -12.41 -17.06 11.66
CA ARG A 115 -12.35 -15.68 11.17
C ARG A 115 -11.15 -15.48 10.24
N SER A 116 -11.14 -14.37 9.50
CA SER A 116 -10.01 -14.01 8.64
C SER A 116 -8.69 -14.10 9.40
N CYS A 117 -7.76 -14.83 8.83
CA CYS A 117 -6.55 -15.29 9.50
C CYS A 117 -5.37 -15.12 8.55
N THR A 118 -4.54 -14.13 8.83
CA THR A 118 -3.41 -13.75 7.99
C THR A 118 -2.12 -13.69 8.79
N GLY A 119 -0.99 -13.86 8.11
CA GLY A 119 0.31 -13.58 8.68
C GLY A 119 0.61 -14.42 9.93
N ILE A 120 1.01 -13.73 11.00
CA ILE A 120 1.33 -14.32 12.30
C ILE A 120 0.15 -15.07 12.95
N ARG A 121 -1.11 -14.78 12.57
CA ARG A 121 -2.29 -15.51 13.06
C ARG A 121 -2.51 -16.82 12.31
N LEU A 122 -2.12 -16.85 11.03
CA LEU A 122 -2.23 -18.02 10.16
C LEU A 122 -1.11 -19.03 10.41
N ALA A 123 0.10 -18.56 10.73
CA ALA A 123 1.24 -19.45 10.93
C ALA A 123 1.00 -20.55 11.99
N PRO A 124 0.43 -20.26 13.19
CA PRO A 124 0.07 -21.30 14.15
C PRO A 124 -0.98 -22.29 13.66
N MET A 125 -1.81 -21.94 12.67
CA MET A 125 -2.80 -22.88 12.11
C MET A 125 -2.12 -23.97 11.28
N LEU A 126 -0.91 -23.70 10.77
CA LEU A 126 -0.10 -24.69 10.03
C LEU A 126 0.47 -25.78 10.93
N TRP A 127 0.43 -25.60 12.25
CA TRP A 127 0.94 -26.58 13.23
C TRP A 127 0.01 -27.78 13.42
N SER A 128 -1.22 -27.70 12.91
CA SER A 128 -2.22 -28.76 12.95
C SER A 128 -2.06 -29.78 11.82
N ASP A 129 -2.53 -31.00 12.03
CA ASP A 129 -2.59 -32.04 10.99
C ASP A 129 -3.68 -31.72 9.96
N TYR A 130 -4.83 -31.21 10.43
CA TYR A 130 -6.01 -30.91 9.61
C TYR A 130 -6.54 -29.49 9.86
N ARG A 131 -6.82 -28.75 8.79
CA ARG A 131 -7.22 -27.33 8.81
C ARG A 131 -8.61 -27.16 8.20
N ILE A 132 -9.53 -26.59 8.97
CA ILE A 132 -10.90 -26.32 8.56
C ILE A 132 -11.11 -24.81 8.52
N ALA A 133 -11.51 -24.26 7.37
CA ALA A 133 -11.85 -22.84 7.24
C ALA A 133 -13.35 -22.63 7.16
N ILE A 134 -13.85 -21.56 7.78
CA ILE A 134 -15.22 -21.11 7.58
C ILE A 134 -15.35 -20.39 6.23
N GLN A 135 -16.50 -20.54 5.58
CA GLN A 135 -16.77 -19.90 4.29
C GLN A 135 -16.71 -18.36 4.40
N GLY A 136 -16.08 -17.72 3.41
CA GLY A 136 -16.04 -16.26 3.32
C GLY A 136 -14.91 -15.57 4.09
N ILE A 137 -14.03 -16.34 4.77
CA ILE A 137 -12.85 -15.77 5.43
C ILE A 137 -11.71 -15.55 4.44
N SER A 138 -10.82 -14.61 4.79
CA SER A 138 -9.61 -14.29 4.04
C SER A 138 -8.37 -14.90 4.69
N LEU A 139 -7.49 -15.48 3.88
CA LEU A 139 -6.28 -16.20 4.28
C LEU A 139 -5.06 -15.68 3.50
N GLY A 140 -3.88 -15.66 4.10
CA GLY A 140 -2.63 -15.34 3.39
C GLY A 140 -1.55 -14.71 4.26
N PHE A 141 -0.43 -14.37 3.65
CA PHE A 141 0.74 -13.79 4.34
C PHE A 141 1.09 -12.43 3.71
N PRO A 142 0.44 -11.34 4.14
CA PRO A 142 0.61 -10.03 3.51
C PRO A 142 1.93 -9.33 3.85
N GLU A 143 2.75 -9.90 4.74
CA GLU A 143 4.02 -9.33 5.24
C GLU A 143 4.99 -8.89 4.14
N SER A 144 4.98 -9.56 2.98
CA SER A 144 5.87 -9.19 1.88
C SER A 144 5.57 -7.81 1.29
N LYS A 145 4.33 -7.30 1.43
CA LYS A 145 3.97 -5.92 1.05
C LYS A 145 4.70 -4.89 1.92
N PHE A 146 5.15 -5.30 3.11
CA PHE A 146 5.89 -4.47 4.06
C PHE A 146 7.38 -4.82 4.11
N GLY A 147 7.86 -5.60 3.13
CA GLY A 147 9.25 -6.04 3.10
C GLY A 147 9.59 -7.08 4.18
N ALA A 148 8.62 -7.55 4.95
CA ALA A 148 8.79 -8.62 5.93
C ALA A 148 8.41 -9.99 5.32
N PHE A 149 8.51 -11.03 6.14
CA PHE A 149 7.89 -12.32 5.88
C PHE A 149 7.34 -12.86 7.21
N THR A 150 6.46 -13.85 7.18
CA THR A 150 5.99 -14.48 8.43
C THR A 150 6.95 -15.59 8.84
N GLY A 151 7.50 -15.57 10.06
CA GLY A 151 8.29 -16.68 10.63
C GLY A 151 7.40 -17.81 11.17
N LEU A 152 7.78 -18.42 12.30
CA LEU A 152 6.96 -19.43 13.03
C LEU A 152 6.73 -20.74 12.25
N GLY A 153 7.74 -21.17 11.51
CA GLY A 153 7.77 -22.41 10.76
C GLY A 153 7.13 -22.33 9.39
N THR A 154 6.71 -21.16 8.89
CA THR A 154 6.06 -21.07 7.58
C THR A 154 6.99 -21.54 6.45
N THR A 155 8.30 -21.24 6.52
CA THR A 155 9.26 -21.66 5.48
C THR A 155 9.59 -23.15 5.56
N VAL A 156 9.15 -23.83 6.60
CA VAL A 156 9.38 -25.26 6.85
C VAL A 156 8.12 -26.07 6.61
N LEU A 157 6.97 -25.60 7.11
CA LEU A 157 5.69 -26.30 7.09
C LEU A 157 4.93 -26.07 5.78
N LEU A 158 4.89 -24.84 5.23
CA LEU A 158 4.17 -24.59 3.98
C LEU A 158 4.70 -25.43 2.81
N PRO A 159 6.02 -25.59 2.60
CA PRO A 159 6.51 -26.42 1.50
C PRO A 159 6.04 -27.88 1.60
N GLN A 160 5.79 -28.38 2.81
CA GLN A 160 5.26 -29.73 3.04
C GLN A 160 3.76 -29.82 2.73
N ILE A 161 3.01 -28.73 2.90
CA ILE A 161 1.55 -28.67 2.69
C ILE A 161 1.23 -28.40 1.22
N ILE A 162 1.82 -27.35 0.63
CA ILE A 162 1.43 -26.82 -0.70
C ILE A 162 2.54 -26.90 -1.75
N GLY A 163 3.74 -27.38 -1.38
CA GLY A 163 4.91 -27.41 -2.25
C GLY A 163 5.71 -26.10 -2.25
N TYR A 164 6.96 -26.16 -2.71
CA TYR A 164 7.89 -25.03 -2.65
C TYR A 164 7.49 -23.86 -3.55
N THR A 165 7.05 -24.13 -4.79
CA THR A 165 6.70 -23.09 -5.75
C THR A 165 5.51 -22.26 -5.27
N GLN A 166 4.46 -22.93 -4.78
CA GLN A 166 3.27 -22.29 -4.22
C GLN A 166 3.61 -21.56 -2.92
N THR A 167 4.47 -22.14 -2.07
CA THR A 167 4.96 -21.46 -0.85
C THR A 167 5.68 -20.16 -1.19
N LEU A 168 6.60 -20.20 -2.15
CA LEU A 168 7.34 -19.03 -2.57
C LEU A 168 6.40 -17.96 -3.13
N GLN A 169 5.40 -18.34 -3.93
CA GLN A 169 4.38 -17.40 -4.43
C GLN A 169 3.55 -16.81 -3.28
N LEU A 170 3.05 -17.65 -2.37
CA LEU A 170 2.18 -17.22 -1.28
C LEU A 170 2.89 -16.29 -0.29
N LEU A 171 4.15 -16.58 0.06
CA LEU A 171 4.94 -15.79 1.00
C LEU A 171 5.55 -14.50 0.39
N THR A 172 5.66 -14.40 -0.94
CA THR A 172 6.31 -13.22 -1.57
C THR A 172 5.33 -12.29 -2.28
N GLN A 173 4.14 -12.76 -2.68
CA GLN A 173 3.16 -11.91 -3.37
C GLN A 173 2.32 -11.05 -2.43
N GLY A 174 2.13 -11.48 -1.18
CA GLY A 174 1.37 -10.73 -0.18
C GLY A 174 -0.14 -10.65 -0.48
N ASN A 175 -0.64 -11.55 -1.34
CA ASN A 175 -2.05 -11.62 -1.70
C ASN A 175 -2.81 -12.44 -0.68
N SER A 176 -4.04 -12.02 -0.41
CA SER A 176 -5.00 -12.84 0.33
C SER A 176 -5.84 -13.67 -0.62
N ILE A 177 -6.22 -14.86 -0.18
CA ILE A 177 -7.06 -15.82 -0.88
C ILE A 177 -8.28 -16.16 -0.02
N GLY A 178 -9.41 -16.46 -0.67
CA GLY A 178 -10.62 -16.90 0.04
C GLY A 178 -10.50 -18.35 0.52
N SER A 179 -11.37 -18.76 1.44
CA SER A 179 -11.41 -20.13 1.97
C SER A 179 -11.49 -21.21 0.88
N THR A 180 -12.29 -20.98 -0.16
CA THR A 180 -12.44 -21.91 -1.30
C THR A 180 -11.15 -22.06 -2.12
N ASP A 181 -10.42 -20.98 -2.37
CA ASP A 181 -9.15 -21.03 -3.09
C ASP A 181 -8.04 -21.61 -2.21
N GLY A 182 -8.08 -21.33 -0.90
CA GLY A 182 -7.24 -22.01 0.10
C GLY A 182 -7.42 -23.53 0.07
N HIS A 183 -8.65 -24.02 -0.14
CA HIS A 183 -8.91 -25.44 -0.30
C HIS A 183 -8.36 -26.01 -1.61
N LYS A 184 -8.53 -25.31 -2.73
CA LYS A 184 -7.94 -25.71 -4.02
C LYS A 184 -6.41 -25.79 -3.97
N LEU A 185 -5.77 -24.93 -3.18
CA LEU A 185 -4.32 -24.92 -2.96
C LEU A 185 -3.84 -25.96 -1.94
N ALA A 186 -4.75 -26.74 -1.32
CA ALA A 186 -4.47 -27.64 -0.20
C ALA A 186 -3.93 -26.95 1.07
N LEU A 187 -3.98 -25.62 1.14
CA LEU A 187 -3.70 -24.89 2.39
C LEU A 187 -4.76 -25.22 3.46
N ILE A 188 -6.00 -25.42 3.02
CA ILE A 188 -7.15 -25.79 3.84
C ILE A 188 -7.66 -27.16 3.40
N ASP A 189 -7.90 -28.06 4.35
CA ASP A 189 -8.37 -29.41 4.04
C ASP A 189 -9.89 -29.51 3.87
N HIS A 190 -10.65 -28.63 4.53
CA HIS A 190 -12.10 -28.56 4.40
C HIS A 190 -12.65 -27.14 4.60
N VAL A 191 -13.70 -26.78 3.85
CA VAL A 191 -14.45 -25.53 4.03
C VAL A 191 -15.81 -25.83 4.66
N ALA A 192 -16.04 -25.34 5.88
CA ALA A 192 -17.30 -25.47 6.59
C ALA A 192 -18.17 -24.21 6.40
N ALA A 193 -19.49 -24.37 6.47
CA ALA A 193 -20.43 -23.27 6.34
C ALA A 193 -20.35 -22.28 7.52
N ASP A 194 -20.23 -22.82 8.73
CA ASP A 194 -20.18 -22.08 10.00
C ASP A 194 -19.30 -22.81 11.04
N PHE A 195 -19.12 -22.17 12.19
CA PHE A 195 -18.25 -22.66 13.26
C PHE A 195 -18.71 -24.02 13.82
N ASP A 196 -20.02 -24.19 14.05
CA ASP A 196 -20.60 -25.45 14.55
C ASP A 196 -20.41 -26.59 13.54
N GLY A 197 -20.60 -26.30 12.24
CA GLY A 197 -20.29 -27.21 11.15
C GLY A 197 -18.79 -27.55 11.08
N GLY A 198 -17.93 -26.60 11.43
CA GLY A 198 -16.48 -26.81 11.59
C GLY A 198 -16.16 -27.81 12.71
N ILE A 199 -16.77 -27.64 13.89
CA ILE A 199 -16.62 -28.56 15.03
C ILE A 199 -17.11 -29.97 14.66
N ALA A 200 -18.29 -30.07 14.05
CA ALA A 200 -18.85 -31.36 13.63
C ALA A 200 -17.94 -32.08 12.61
N THR A 201 -17.34 -31.31 11.70
CA THR A 201 -16.39 -31.83 10.70
C THR A 201 -15.10 -32.29 11.36
N ALA A 202 -14.55 -31.53 12.31
CA ALA A 202 -13.37 -31.90 13.08
C ALA A 202 -13.58 -33.23 13.81
N LYS A 203 -14.69 -33.37 14.55
CA LYS A 203 -15.03 -34.62 15.26
C LYS A 203 -15.15 -35.80 14.30
N ARG A 204 -15.84 -35.63 13.18
CA ARG A 204 -16.00 -36.68 12.16
C ARG A 204 -14.65 -37.14 11.61
N TRP A 205 -13.76 -36.20 11.32
CA TRP A 205 -12.42 -36.52 10.81
C TRP A 205 -11.59 -37.27 11.87
N ILE A 206 -11.56 -36.78 13.11
CA ILE A 206 -10.86 -37.42 14.24
C ILE A 206 -11.32 -38.87 14.44
N LEU A 207 -12.63 -39.08 14.51
CA LEU A 207 -13.22 -40.40 14.76
C LEU A 207 -13.05 -41.37 13.59
N SER A 208 -12.93 -40.87 12.36
CA SER A 208 -12.71 -41.70 11.18
C SER A 208 -11.35 -42.42 11.17
N LYS A 209 -10.41 -42.00 12.03
CA LYS A 209 -9.01 -42.48 12.07
C LYS A 209 -8.27 -42.42 10.73
N ASN A 210 -8.80 -41.69 9.75
CA ASN A 210 -8.14 -41.44 8.48
C ASN A 210 -7.03 -40.43 8.69
N ARG A 211 -5.84 -40.91 9.07
CA ARG A 211 -4.63 -40.13 8.83
C ARG A 211 -4.42 -40.06 7.33
N ALA A 212 -4.54 -38.86 6.78
CA ALA A 212 -3.98 -38.60 5.48
C ALA A 212 -2.51 -39.03 5.52
N THR A 213 -2.15 -39.99 4.66
CA THR A 213 -0.75 -40.32 4.39
C THR A 213 -0.03 -39.04 3.99
N ASP A 214 1.17 -38.81 4.54
CA ASP A 214 2.03 -37.68 4.19
C ASP A 214 1.96 -37.47 2.67
N PRO A 215 1.54 -36.29 2.19
CA PRO A 215 1.51 -36.04 0.76
C PRO A 215 2.92 -36.28 0.23
N ALA A 216 3.05 -37.24 -0.69
CA ALA A 216 4.30 -37.54 -1.35
C ALA A 216 4.87 -36.23 -1.92
N PHE A 217 6.03 -35.84 -1.40
CA PHE A 217 6.76 -34.63 -1.75
C PHE A 217 6.84 -34.50 -3.29
N ARG A 218 6.14 -33.51 -3.85
CA ARG A 218 6.12 -33.26 -5.29
C ARG A 218 6.39 -31.78 -5.55
N SER A 219 7.66 -31.41 -5.61
CA SER A 219 8.10 -30.36 -6.52
C SER A 219 9.54 -30.61 -6.95
N SER A 220 9.80 -30.54 -8.25
CA SER A 220 11.15 -30.60 -8.80
C SER A 220 11.93 -29.32 -8.46
N SER A 221 13.24 -29.39 -8.27
CA SER A 221 14.08 -28.22 -7.98
C SER A 221 14.12 -27.19 -9.11
N ALA A 222 13.91 -27.62 -10.37
CA ALA A 222 13.98 -26.78 -11.56
C ALA A 222 12.88 -25.71 -11.64
N ASP A 223 11.69 -25.99 -11.09
CA ASP A 223 10.56 -25.04 -11.10
C ASP A 223 10.77 -23.87 -10.12
N MET A 224 11.61 -24.08 -9.10
CA MET A 224 11.92 -23.07 -8.09
C MET A 224 12.84 -21.97 -8.65
N GLU A 225 13.88 -22.31 -9.40
CA GLU A 225 14.87 -21.34 -9.90
C GLU A 225 14.23 -20.29 -10.82
N ASN A 226 13.36 -20.73 -11.75
CA ASN A 226 12.62 -19.82 -12.62
C ASN A 226 11.69 -18.89 -11.84
N THR A 227 11.04 -19.41 -10.81
CA THR A 227 10.14 -18.62 -9.94
C THR A 227 10.94 -17.59 -9.13
N VAL A 228 12.09 -17.99 -8.58
CA VAL A 228 13.01 -17.09 -7.86
C VAL A 228 13.50 -15.97 -8.77
N ALA A 229 13.96 -16.28 -9.99
CA ALA A 229 14.43 -15.27 -10.94
C ALA A 229 13.32 -14.26 -11.29
N ALA A 230 12.07 -14.73 -11.47
CA ALA A 230 10.93 -13.85 -11.72
C ALA A 230 10.63 -12.92 -10.53
N ILE A 231 10.68 -13.44 -9.30
CA ILE A 231 10.46 -12.66 -8.07
C ILE A 231 11.58 -11.64 -7.86
N GLN A 232 12.85 -12.05 -8.00
CA GLN A 232 14.00 -11.16 -7.89
C GLN A 232 13.95 -10.04 -8.94
N LYS A 233 13.55 -10.35 -10.18
CA LYS A 233 13.36 -9.33 -11.21
C LYS A 233 12.23 -8.35 -10.85
N LYS A 234 11.12 -8.83 -10.29
CA LYS A 234 9.98 -8.00 -9.89
C LYS A 234 10.28 -7.11 -8.69
N THR A 235 10.92 -7.66 -7.67
CA THR A 235 11.25 -6.98 -6.40
C THR A 235 12.57 -6.23 -6.44
N ARG A 236 13.40 -6.51 -7.45
CA ARG A 236 14.72 -5.89 -7.69
C ARG A 236 15.69 -6.09 -6.53
N GLY A 237 15.44 -7.10 -5.69
CA GLY A 237 16.22 -7.38 -4.49
C GLY A 237 16.05 -6.36 -3.36
N LEU A 238 15.08 -5.44 -3.45
CA LEU A 238 14.90 -4.34 -2.50
C LEU A 238 14.13 -4.72 -1.23
N LEU A 239 13.52 -5.91 -1.19
CA LEU A 239 12.66 -6.35 -0.09
C LEU A 239 13.37 -7.39 0.79
N PRO A 240 13.80 -7.03 2.02
CA PRO A 240 14.59 -7.92 2.89
C PRO A 240 13.91 -9.27 3.16
N GLY A 241 12.62 -9.27 3.49
CA GLY A 241 11.85 -10.47 3.79
C GLY A 241 11.62 -11.38 2.59
N THR A 242 11.48 -10.82 1.38
CA THR A 242 11.41 -11.64 0.16
C THR A 242 12.74 -12.33 -0.11
N ASN A 243 13.86 -11.60 0.05
CA ASN A 243 15.20 -12.17 -0.11
C ASN A 243 15.45 -13.27 0.95
N ALA A 244 15.01 -13.05 2.18
CA ALA A 244 15.09 -14.03 3.27
C ALA A 244 14.31 -15.32 2.96
N VAL A 245 13.05 -15.21 2.49
CA VAL A 245 12.24 -16.38 2.11
C VAL A 245 12.92 -17.19 1.01
N ILE A 246 13.44 -16.52 -0.03
CA ILE A 246 14.18 -17.18 -1.11
C ILE A 246 15.38 -17.95 -0.55
N GLN A 247 16.19 -17.28 0.27
CA GLN A 247 17.39 -17.89 0.86
C GLN A 247 17.05 -19.10 1.76
N LEU A 248 16.04 -18.96 2.63
CA LEU A 248 15.62 -20.01 3.55
C LEU A 248 15.12 -21.23 2.78
N LEU A 249 14.21 -21.05 1.81
CA LEU A 249 13.65 -22.13 1.00
C LEU A 249 14.72 -22.84 0.15
N GLN A 250 15.65 -22.10 -0.45
CA GLN A 250 16.76 -22.69 -1.20
C GLN A 250 17.69 -23.51 -0.28
N SER A 251 17.97 -23.01 0.92
CA SER A 251 18.82 -23.72 1.89
C SER A 251 18.14 -24.94 2.51
N ALA A 252 16.81 -24.94 2.63
CA ALA A 252 16.05 -26.03 3.24
C ALA A 252 16.11 -27.34 2.43
N VAL A 253 16.39 -27.27 1.14
CA VAL A 253 16.50 -28.45 0.26
C VAL A 253 17.65 -29.38 0.66
N SER A 254 18.72 -28.84 1.25
CA SER A 254 19.96 -29.57 1.51
C SER A 254 20.38 -29.61 2.99
N ARG A 255 19.52 -29.13 3.91
CA ARG A 255 19.84 -29.01 5.33
C ARG A 255 18.92 -29.83 6.24
N PRO A 256 19.42 -30.29 7.40
CA PRO A 256 18.61 -30.84 8.47
C PRO A 256 17.50 -29.88 8.94
N LEU A 257 16.35 -30.44 9.34
CA LEU A 257 15.15 -29.68 9.72
C LEU A 257 15.39 -28.70 10.89
N ASP A 258 16.16 -29.13 11.89
CA ASP A 258 16.53 -28.35 13.06
C ASP A 258 17.37 -27.12 12.69
N GLU A 259 18.36 -27.30 11.81
CA GLU A 259 19.16 -26.18 11.29
C GLU A 259 18.31 -25.16 10.52
N VAL A 260 17.32 -25.63 9.73
CA VAL A 260 16.43 -24.74 8.98
C VAL A 260 15.53 -23.94 9.91
N LEU A 261 14.97 -24.56 10.96
CA LEU A 261 14.14 -23.87 11.96
C LEU A 261 14.94 -22.83 12.73
N GLN A 262 16.18 -23.14 13.11
CA GLN A 262 17.05 -22.18 13.78
C GLN A 262 17.40 -21.00 12.86
N ALA A 263 17.69 -21.29 11.59
CA ALA A 263 17.96 -20.27 10.58
C ALA A 263 16.74 -19.36 10.36
N GLU A 264 15.53 -19.92 10.24
CA GLU A 264 14.30 -19.14 10.09
C GLU A 264 14.09 -18.19 11.28
N ALA A 265 14.17 -18.69 12.52
CA ALA A 265 13.96 -17.85 13.70
C ALA A 265 14.96 -16.69 13.78
N THR A 266 16.23 -16.96 13.45
CA THR A 266 17.29 -15.95 13.44
C THR A 266 17.06 -14.90 12.34
N VAL A 267 16.78 -15.36 11.12
CA VAL A 267 16.58 -14.49 9.95
C VAL A 267 15.29 -13.68 10.09
N TYR A 268 14.21 -14.27 10.62
CA TYR A 268 12.96 -13.57 10.86
C TYR A 268 13.15 -12.38 11.80
N LEU A 269 13.77 -12.61 12.96
CA LEU A 269 14.04 -11.53 13.92
C LEU A 269 14.99 -10.47 13.34
N ALA A 270 15.99 -10.88 12.55
CA ALA A 270 16.88 -9.94 11.87
C ALA A 270 16.14 -9.06 10.85
N VAL A 271 15.26 -9.64 10.03
CA VAL A 271 14.44 -8.92 9.04
C VAL A 271 13.51 -7.91 9.72
N LEU A 272 12.82 -8.29 10.80
CA LEU A 272 11.94 -7.37 11.52
C LEU A 272 12.69 -6.19 12.15
N LYS A 273 13.99 -6.33 12.42
CA LYS A 273 14.85 -5.27 12.97
C LYS A 273 15.48 -4.38 11.89
N THR A 274 15.30 -4.70 10.60
CA THR A 274 15.82 -3.85 9.52
C THR A 274 15.04 -2.53 9.46
N PRO A 275 15.72 -1.37 9.30
CA PRO A 275 15.06 -0.08 9.19
C PRO A 275 14.04 0.01 8.05
N GLU A 276 14.34 -0.60 6.90
CA GLU A 276 13.47 -0.63 5.71
C GLU A 276 12.11 -1.22 6.05
N VAL A 277 12.08 -2.35 6.74
CA VAL A 277 10.84 -3.03 7.12
C VAL A 277 10.03 -2.19 8.11
N LEU A 278 10.67 -1.60 9.12
CA LEU A 278 9.98 -0.69 10.04
C LEU A 278 9.38 0.51 9.29
N HIS A 279 10.11 1.10 8.36
CA HIS A 279 9.65 2.25 7.59
C HIS A 279 8.47 1.88 6.68
N MET A 280 8.53 0.70 6.04
CA MET A 280 7.42 0.18 5.24
C MET A 280 6.17 -0.06 6.09
N VAL A 281 6.29 -0.71 7.25
CA VAL A 281 5.15 -0.94 8.16
C VAL A 281 4.60 0.38 8.69
N ARG A 282 5.48 1.34 9.03
CA ARG A 282 5.06 2.68 9.48
C ARG A 282 4.16 3.37 8.46
N THR A 283 4.51 3.29 7.18
CA THR A 283 3.80 4.03 6.12
C THR A 283 2.62 3.24 5.55
N LEU A 284 2.83 1.98 5.20
CA LEU A 284 1.87 1.16 4.45
C LEU A 284 0.87 0.40 5.34
N ASP A 285 1.07 0.35 6.65
CA ASP A 285 0.13 -0.24 7.60
C ASP A 285 -0.35 0.81 8.61
N HIS A 286 0.54 1.24 9.51
CA HIS A 286 0.20 2.20 10.57
C HIS A 286 -0.29 3.55 10.03
N GLY A 287 0.42 4.11 9.04
CA GLY A 287 0.09 5.39 8.42
C GLY A 287 -1.23 5.37 7.67
N ILE A 288 -1.47 4.33 6.85
CA ILE A 288 -2.74 4.14 6.13
C ILE A 288 -3.89 3.93 7.13
N HIS A 289 -3.71 3.12 8.18
CA HIS A 289 -4.74 2.95 9.20
C HIS A 289 -5.08 4.28 9.88
N ARG A 290 -4.08 5.11 10.19
CA ARG A 290 -4.28 6.45 10.77
C ARG A 290 -5.12 7.35 9.86
N THR A 291 -4.88 7.34 8.55
CA THR A 291 -5.64 8.18 7.61
C THR A 291 -7.05 7.65 7.35
N GLN A 292 -7.25 6.34 7.49
CA GLN A 292 -8.57 5.70 7.39
C GLN A 292 -9.43 5.90 8.64
N HIS A 293 -8.79 6.13 9.79
CA HIS A 293 -9.45 6.33 11.08
C HIS A 293 -8.89 7.57 11.79
N PRO A 294 -9.10 8.79 11.26
CA PRO A 294 -8.57 9.99 11.89
C PRO A 294 -9.32 10.31 13.18
N ASP A 295 -8.59 10.55 14.28
CA ASP A 295 -9.19 10.84 15.59
C ASP A 295 -10.05 12.12 15.61
N TRP A 296 -9.80 13.06 14.68
CA TRP A 296 -10.53 14.33 14.54
C TRP A 296 -11.78 14.22 13.65
N LEU A 297 -12.01 13.08 13.00
CA LEU A 297 -13.11 12.89 12.07
C LEU A 297 -14.40 12.54 12.83
N GLU A 298 -15.33 13.47 12.89
CA GLU A 298 -16.64 13.24 13.50
C GLU A 298 -17.65 12.75 12.45
N CYS A 299 -18.19 11.54 12.65
CA CYS A 299 -19.30 11.01 11.86
C CYS A 299 -20.63 11.51 12.43
N THR A 300 -21.09 12.70 12.02
CA THR A 300 -22.42 13.21 12.35
C THR A 300 -23.45 12.80 11.27
N SER A 301 -24.73 12.70 11.65
CA SER A 301 -25.82 12.37 10.71
C SER A 301 -25.96 13.38 9.55
N ASP A 302 -25.50 14.60 9.78
CA ASP A 302 -25.59 15.73 8.83
C ASP A 302 -24.61 15.62 7.65
N ASN A 303 -23.62 14.71 7.73
CA ASN A 303 -22.61 14.46 6.69
C ASN A 303 -22.97 13.32 5.73
N THR A 304 -24.25 12.93 5.65
CA THR A 304 -24.68 11.81 4.79
C THR A 304 -24.74 12.21 3.32
N ILE A 305 -23.72 11.82 2.53
CA ILE A 305 -23.68 12.01 1.07
C ILE A 305 -24.51 10.92 0.36
N ARG A 306 -25.47 11.35 -0.46
CA ARG A 306 -26.37 10.49 -1.26
C ARG A 306 -26.16 10.69 -2.76
N GLN A 307 -26.01 11.93 -3.20
CA GLN A 307 -25.83 12.28 -4.62
C GLN A 307 -24.55 13.08 -4.83
N ILE A 308 -23.76 12.68 -5.82
CA ILE A 308 -22.56 13.39 -6.28
C ILE A 308 -22.75 13.84 -7.73
N GLY A 309 -22.48 15.12 -8.00
CA GLY A 309 -22.34 15.66 -9.34
C GLY A 309 -20.88 15.61 -9.79
N ILE A 310 -20.62 15.21 -11.04
CA ILE A 310 -19.28 15.18 -11.63
C ILE A 310 -19.31 16.00 -12.92
N LEU A 311 -18.44 17.01 -13.00
CA LEU A 311 -18.34 17.91 -14.14
C LEU A 311 -17.14 17.53 -15.00
N GLY A 312 -17.40 17.01 -16.18
CA GLY A 312 -16.41 16.46 -17.11
C GLY A 312 -16.42 14.94 -17.10
N ALA A 313 -16.74 14.33 -18.25
CA ALA A 313 -16.81 12.90 -18.47
C ALA A 313 -15.57 12.36 -19.20
N GLY A 314 -14.44 13.07 -19.06
CA GLY A 314 -13.13 12.59 -19.51
C GLY A 314 -12.60 11.42 -18.69
N MET A 315 -11.32 11.10 -18.85
CA MET A 315 -10.66 9.97 -18.16
C MET A 315 -10.84 10.02 -16.63
N MET A 316 -10.61 11.19 -16.01
CA MET A 316 -10.71 11.34 -14.55
C MET A 316 -12.16 11.25 -14.07
N GLY A 317 -13.05 12.08 -14.62
CA GLY A 317 -14.45 12.10 -14.19
C GLY A 317 -15.20 10.78 -14.41
N SER A 318 -14.85 10.02 -15.46
CA SER A 318 -15.40 8.68 -15.69
C SER A 318 -15.00 7.69 -14.60
N GLY A 319 -13.73 7.74 -14.15
CA GLY A 319 -13.23 6.90 -13.08
C GLY A 319 -13.78 7.30 -11.71
N ILE A 320 -13.93 8.60 -11.44
CA ILE A 320 -14.59 9.11 -10.23
C ILE A 320 -16.07 8.66 -10.21
N ALA A 321 -16.76 8.73 -11.35
CA ALA A 321 -18.15 8.27 -11.47
C ALA A 321 -18.30 6.78 -11.17
N TYR A 322 -17.38 5.96 -11.67
CA TYR A 322 -17.34 4.53 -11.39
C TYR A 322 -17.16 4.25 -9.89
N GLU A 323 -16.15 4.84 -9.24
CA GLU A 323 -15.90 4.59 -7.82
C GLU A 323 -17.06 5.10 -6.94
N ALA A 324 -17.67 6.24 -7.28
CA ALA A 324 -18.85 6.75 -6.58
C ALA A 324 -20.06 5.81 -6.70
N ALA A 325 -20.36 5.32 -7.91
CA ALA A 325 -21.46 4.39 -8.12
C ALA A 325 -21.23 3.03 -7.46
N LYS A 326 -19.98 2.55 -7.45
CA LYS A 326 -19.55 1.32 -6.76
C LYS A 326 -19.70 1.45 -5.24
N ALA A 327 -19.44 2.63 -4.69
CA ALA A 327 -19.68 2.96 -3.28
C ALA A 327 -21.17 3.16 -2.93
N GLY A 328 -22.08 2.97 -3.89
CA GLY A 328 -23.53 3.04 -3.69
C GLY A 328 -24.12 4.45 -3.77
N LEU A 329 -23.37 5.43 -4.29
CA LEU A 329 -23.84 6.81 -4.45
C LEU A 329 -24.57 7.00 -5.78
N ASN A 330 -25.56 7.89 -5.80
CA ASN A 330 -26.16 8.34 -7.06
C ASN A 330 -25.22 9.37 -7.70
N VAL A 331 -24.97 9.22 -9.01
CA VAL A 331 -23.98 10.03 -9.73
C VAL A 331 -24.64 10.74 -10.90
N ILE A 332 -24.50 12.06 -10.94
CA ILE A 332 -24.84 12.86 -12.11
C ILE A 332 -23.55 13.17 -12.87
N LEU A 333 -23.32 12.48 -13.98
CA LEU A 333 -22.13 12.66 -14.82
C LEU A 333 -22.45 13.63 -15.96
N LYS A 334 -21.96 14.86 -15.85
CA LYS A 334 -22.24 15.94 -16.80
C LYS A 334 -21.05 16.23 -17.71
N ASP A 335 -21.29 16.35 -19.01
CA ASP A 335 -20.31 16.89 -19.98
C ASP A 335 -20.95 17.98 -20.86
N VAL A 336 -20.20 18.49 -21.83
CA VAL A 336 -20.65 19.49 -22.82
C VAL A 336 -21.73 18.91 -23.75
N THR A 337 -21.66 17.60 -24.03
CA THR A 337 -22.65 16.89 -24.85
C THR A 337 -23.05 15.58 -24.21
N LEU A 338 -24.28 15.15 -24.45
CA LEU A 338 -24.79 13.87 -23.93
C LEU A 338 -23.95 12.70 -24.41
N LEU A 339 -23.44 12.77 -25.65
CA LEU A 339 -22.55 11.76 -26.20
C LEU A 339 -21.27 11.58 -25.37
N ARG A 340 -20.62 12.67 -24.96
CA ARG A 340 -19.42 12.59 -24.11
C ARG A 340 -19.74 12.06 -22.72
N ALA A 341 -20.85 12.51 -22.13
CA ALA A 341 -21.31 11.99 -20.84
C ALA A 341 -21.59 10.47 -20.91
N GLN A 342 -22.22 10.00 -21.98
CA GLN A 342 -22.48 8.58 -22.23
C GLN A 342 -21.17 7.79 -22.46
N GLN A 343 -20.19 8.35 -23.16
CA GLN A 343 -18.86 7.75 -23.31
C GLN A 343 -18.19 7.56 -21.95
N GLY A 344 -18.28 8.56 -21.06
CA GLY A 344 -17.75 8.42 -19.71
C GLY A 344 -18.48 7.36 -18.87
N LYS A 345 -19.80 7.26 -19.00
CA LYS A 345 -20.57 6.15 -18.41
C LYS A 345 -20.16 4.78 -18.98
N ALA A 346 -19.86 4.69 -20.27
CA ALA A 346 -19.45 3.45 -20.92
C ALA A 346 -18.13 2.90 -20.37
N TYR A 347 -17.24 3.75 -19.86
CA TYR A 347 -16.04 3.31 -19.14
C TYR A 347 -16.38 2.45 -17.92
N SER A 348 -17.40 2.82 -17.14
CA SER A 348 -17.89 2.01 -16.01
C SER A 348 -18.41 0.66 -16.47
N ALA A 349 -19.10 0.60 -17.61
CA ALA A 349 -19.60 -0.64 -18.18
C ALA A 349 -18.46 -1.60 -18.57
N GLN A 350 -17.39 -1.09 -19.19
CA GLN A 350 -16.21 -1.88 -19.55
C GLN A 350 -15.51 -2.49 -18.34
N ILE A 351 -15.41 -1.75 -17.22
CA ILE A 351 -14.84 -2.29 -15.98
C ILE A 351 -15.74 -3.42 -15.45
N CYS A 352 -17.06 -3.20 -15.41
CA CYS A 352 -18.01 -4.22 -14.95
C CYS A 352 -17.98 -5.49 -15.81
N GLU A 353 -17.90 -5.35 -17.15
CA GLU A 353 -17.76 -6.48 -18.07
C GLU A 353 -16.52 -7.32 -17.76
N LYS A 354 -15.39 -6.68 -17.44
CA LYS A 354 -14.17 -7.38 -17.03
C LYS A 354 -14.37 -8.11 -15.70
N LEU A 355 -15.02 -7.51 -14.72
CA LEU A 355 -15.28 -8.14 -13.42
C LEU A 355 -16.26 -9.33 -13.55
N LEU A 356 -17.27 -9.21 -14.40
CA LEU A 356 -18.19 -10.30 -14.77
C LEU A 356 -17.44 -11.47 -15.40
N ALA A 357 -16.58 -11.19 -16.39
CA ALA A 357 -15.76 -12.21 -17.03
C ALA A 357 -14.79 -12.90 -16.06
N GLN A 358 -14.42 -12.22 -14.97
CA GLN A 358 -13.59 -12.77 -13.89
C GLN A 358 -14.38 -13.49 -12.79
N GLY A 359 -15.72 -13.45 -12.83
CA GLY A 359 -16.58 -13.99 -11.78
C GLY A 359 -16.57 -13.19 -10.47
N ASN A 360 -16.05 -11.96 -10.49
CA ASN A 360 -15.97 -11.05 -9.34
C ASN A 360 -17.20 -10.14 -9.19
N MET A 361 -18.16 -10.25 -10.10
CA MET A 361 -19.40 -9.48 -10.14
C MET A 361 -20.48 -10.31 -10.84
N ASP A 362 -21.75 -10.13 -10.49
CA ASP A 362 -22.90 -10.69 -11.20
C ASP A 362 -23.67 -9.63 -12.02
N SER A 363 -24.58 -10.08 -12.90
CA SER A 363 -25.31 -9.18 -13.80
C SER A 363 -26.24 -8.21 -13.07
N GLU A 364 -26.78 -8.59 -11.92
CA GLU A 364 -27.64 -7.73 -11.11
C GLU A 364 -26.83 -6.59 -10.48
N GLN A 365 -25.64 -6.92 -9.95
CA GLN A 365 -24.69 -5.95 -9.42
C GLN A 365 -24.22 -4.96 -10.49
N GLN A 366 -23.92 -5.44 -11.71
CA GLN A 366 -23.57 -4.57 -12.83
C GLN A 366 -24.71 -3.59 -13.15
N GLN A 367 -25.94 -4.09 -13.29
CA GLN A 367 -27.09 -3.25 -13.62
C GLN A 367 -27.36 -2.22 -12.51
N ALA A 368 -27.27 -2.65 -11.25
CA ALA A 368 -27.41 -1.77 -10.09
C ALA A 368 -26.36 -0.65 -10.12
N LEU A 369 -25.08 -0.95 -10.37
CA LEU A 369 -24.01 0.04 -10.47
C LEU A 369 -24.27 1.03 -11.62
N LEU A 370 -24.56 0.53 -12.83
CA LEU A 370 -24.76 1.38 -14.00
C LEU A 370 -26.03 2.24 -13.91
N SER A 371 -27.05 1.78 -13.19
CA SER A 371 -28.28 2.55 -12.96
C SER A 371 -28.09 3.75 -12.04
N ARG A 372 -27.06 3.74 -11.18
CA ARG A 372 -26.71 4.89 -10.33
C ARG A 372 -26.07 6.05 -11.10
N ILE A 373 -25.56 5.80 -12.31
CA ILE A 373 -24.88 6.83 -13.11
C ILE A 373 -25.86 7.41 -14.13
N THR A 374 -26.29 8.65 -13.91
CA THR A 374 -27.09 9.43 -14.85
C THR A 374 -26.16 10.31 -15.69
N ALA A 375 -26.00 10.00 -16.97
CA ALA A 375 -25.23 10.80 -17.90
C ALA A 375 -26.11 11.92 -18.48
N THR A 376 -25.61 13.16 -18.49
CA THR A 376 -26.38 14.33 -18.94
C THR A 376 -25.49 15.40 -19.57
N GLU A 377 -26.10 16.27 -20.39
CA GLU A 377 -25.51 17.55 -20.84
C GLU A 377 -26.11 18.76 -20.12
N HIS A 378 -27.17 18.55 -19.35
CA HIS A 378 -27.92 19.59 -18.68
C HIS A 378 -27.38 19.85 -17.29
N ILE A 379 -27.00 21.11 -17.02
CA ILE A 379 -26.44 21.49 -15.72
C ILE A 379 -27.46 21.45 -14.58
N HIS A 380 -28.76 21.64 -14.88
CA HIS A 380 -29.81 21.64 -13.87
C HIS A 380 -30.06 20.26 -13.24
N ASP A 381 -29.64 19.18 -13.89
CA ASP A 381 -29.73 17.82 -13.36
C ASP A 381 -28.81 17.62 -12.14
N LEU A 382 -27.86 18.53 -11.89
CA LEU A 382 -27.02 18.53 -10.70
C LEU A 382 -27.78 18.93 -9.43
N SER A 383 -29.03 19.41 -9.54
CA SER A 383 -29.79 19.93 -8.41
C SER A 383 -29.91 18.89 -7.28
N GLY A 384 -29.61 19.35 -6.05
CA GLY A 384 -29.65 18.49 -4.87
C GLY A 384 -28.41 17.63 -4.69
N SER A 385 -27.30 17.94 -5.37
CA SER A 385 -26.03 17.25 -5.12
C SER A 385 -25.44 17.65 -3.76
N ASP A 386 -25.02 16.66 -2.98
CA ASP A 386 -24.36 16.90 -1.70
C ASP A 386 -22.87 17.23 -1.90
N LEU A 387 -22.27 16.74 -2.98
CA LEU A 387 -20.93 17.08 -3.43
C LEU A 387 -20.93 17.25 -4.94
N ILE A 388 -20.25 18.28 -5.44
CA ILE A 388 -19.93 18.42 -6.86
C ILE A 388 -18.41 18.37 -7.03
N ILE A 389 -17.92 17.49 -7.89
CA ILE A 389 -16.49 17.38 -8.23
C ILE A 389 -16.26 17.88 -9.65
N GLU A 390 -15.44 18.91 -9.78
CA GLU A 390 -14.99 19.45 -11.06
C GLU A 390 -13.77 18.68 -11.57
N ALA A 391 -13.89 18.09 -12.78
CA ALA A 391 -12.86 17.31 -13.47
C ALA A 391 -12.78 17.69 -14.98
N VAL A 392 -12.83 18.98 -15.27
CA VAL A 392 -12.63 19.58 -16.60
C VAL A 392 -11.15 19.87 -16.86
N PHE A 393 -10.83 20.42 -18.03
CA PHE A 393 -9.46 20.76 -18.41
C PHE A 393 -8.77 21.68 -17.41
N GLU A 394 -7.45 21.56 -17.35
CA GLU A 394 -6.59 22.35 -16.46
C GLU A 394 -6.45 23.80 -16.97
N ASP A 395 -7.55 24.55 -16.94
CA ASP A 395 -7.62 25.96 -17.33
C ASP A 395 -8.37 26.73 -16.25
N ALA A 396 -7.72 27.76 -15.68
CA ALA A 396 -8.26 28.50 -14.54
C ALA A 396 -9.56 29.24 -14.87
N ALA A 397 -9.68 29.80 -16.08
CA ALA A 397 -10.88 30.54 -16.49
C ALA A 397 -12.07 29.60 -16.69
N LEU A 398 -11.85 28.45 -17.34
CA LEU A 398 -12.85 27.41 -17.51
C LEU A 398 -13.33 26.86 -16.17
N LYS A 399 -12.42 26.53 -15.25
CA LYS A 399 -12.77 26.02 -13.91
C LYS A 399 -13.56 27.05 -13.12
N ALA A 400 -13.18 28.32 -13.16
CA ALA A 400 -13.92 29.40 -12.51
C ALA A 400 -15.34 29.55 -13.08
N GLU A 401 -15.49 29.50 -14.40
CA GLU A 401 -16.80 29.58 -15.05
C GLU A 401 -17.68 28.37 -14.69
N VAL A 402 -17.13 27.17 -14.78
CA VAL A 402 -17.83 25.93 -14.42
C VAL A 402 -18.26 25.95 -12.95
N THR A 403 -17.40 26.43 -12.05
CA THR A 403 -17.72 26.59 -10.63
C THR A 403 -18.92 27.54 -10.44
N LYS A 404 -18.88 28.74 -11.02
CA LYS A 404 -19.97 29.73 -10.94
C LYS A 404 -21.31 29.18 -11.40
N GLN A 405 -21.32 28.48 -12.54
CA GLN A 405 -22.54 27.96 -13.13
C GLN A 405 -23.16 26.80 -12.33
N SER A 406 -22.34 26.02 -11.62
CA SER A 406 -22.78 24.77 -10.99
C SER A 406 -22.95 24.85 -9.47
N PHE A 407 -22.33 25.81 -8.80
CA PHE A 407 -22.36 25.92 -7.33
C PHE A 407 -23.78 25.99 -6.75
N ALA A 408 -24.70 26.68 -7.45
CA ALA A 408 -26.09 26.86 -7.01
C ALA A 408 -26.92 25.55 -6.96
N TYR A 409 -26.43 24.45 -7.55
CA TYR A 409 -27.10 23.15 -7.55
C TYR A 409 -26.74 22.28 -6.35
N LEU A 410 -25.79 22.72 -5.52
CA LEU A 410 -25.49 22.07 -4.24
C LEU A 410 -26.67 22.19 -3.27
N THR A 411 -26.82 21.20 -2.38
CA THR A 411 -27.68 21.35 -1.21
C THR A 411 -27.17 22.49 -0.31
N LYS A 412 -27.97 22.90 0.68
CA LYS A 412 -27.60 23.98 1.62
C LYS A 412 -26.23 23.74 2.29
N ASN A 413 -25.91 22.48 2.57
CA ASN A 413 -24.68 22.06 3.24
C ASN A 413 -23.69 21.34 2.29
N GLY A 414 -23.95 21.35 0.98
CA GLY A 414 -23.13 20.60 0.02
C GLY A 414 -21.75 21.21 -0.21
N VAL A 415 -20.80 20.43 -0.72
CA VAL A 415 -19.42 20.86 -0.96
C VAL A 415 -19.11 20.93 -2.44
N PHE A 416 -18.26 21.89 -2.83
CA PHE A 416 -17.68 21.92 -4.16
C PHE A 416 -16.20 21.51 -4.08
N ALA A 417 -15.81 20.54 -4.90
CA ALA A 417 -14.45 20.06 -4.98
C ALA A 417 -13.86 20.25 -6.39
N SER A 418 -12.59 20.60 -6.50
CA SER A 418 -11.84 20.56 -7.77
C SER A 418 -10.82 19.42 -7.78
N ASN A 419 -10.77 18.67 -8.88
CA ASN A 419 -9.74 17.66 -9.18
C ASN A 419 -8.56 18.26 -9.97
N THR A 420 -8.26 19.54 -9.78
CA THR A 420 -7.07 20.18 -10.38
C THR A 420 -5.78 19.53 -9.87
N THR A 421 -4.72 19.58 -10.67
CA THR A 421 -3.41 18.99 -10.36
C THR A 421 -2.38 20.06 -9.94
N SER A 422 -2.51 21.29 -10.44
CA SER A 422 -1.53 22.36 -10.17
C SER A 422 -2.11 23.71 -9.74
N LEU A 423 -3.39 23.99 -10.04
CA LEU A 423 -3.96 25.32 -9.78
C LEU A 423 -4.30 25.49 -8.29
N PRO A 424 -3.88 26.58 -7.64
CA PRO A 424 -4.18 26.81 -6.22
C PRO A 424 -5.68 26.83 -5.93
N ILE A 425 -6.11 26.07 -4.92
CA ILE A 425 -7.51 25.94 -4.52
C ILE A 425 -8.08 27.28 -4.05
N SER A 426 -7.29 28.06 -3.32
CA SER A 426 -7.67 29.37 -2.81
C SER A 426 -7.97 30.35 -3.94
N ASN A 427 -7.26 30.24 -5.07
CA ASN A 427 -7.54 31.05 -6.26
C ASN A 427 -8.85 30.62 -6.94
N LEU A 428 -9.07 29.31 -7.09
CA LEU A 428 -10.30 28.78 -7.68
C LEU A 428 -11.54 29.07 -6.83
N ALA A 429 -11.39 29.05 -5.50
CA ALA A 429 -12.47 29.34 -4.55
C ALA A 429 -13.04 30.76 -4.70
N THR A 430 -12.29 31.72 -5.25
CA THR A 430 -12.78 33.09 -5.52
C THR A 430 -13.94 33.13 -6.53
N ALA A 431 -14.16 32.05 -7.27
CA ALA A 431 -15.27 31.92 -8.21
C ALA A 431 -16.63 31.67 -7.52
N THR A 432 -16.67 31.38 -6.21
CA THR A 432 -17.91 31.16 -5.45
C THR A 432 -18.07 32.21 -4.33
N PRO A 433 -19.31 32.61 -3.99
CA PRO A 433 -19.57 33.43 -2.80
C PRO A 433 -19.38 32.68 -1.48
N HIS A 434 -19.18 31.36 -1.53
CA HIS A 434 -19.00 30.48 -0.36
C HIS A 434 -17.66 29.72 -0.44
N PRO A 435 -16.52 30.42 -0.39
CA PRO A 435 -15.20 29.79 -0.47
C PRO A 435 -14.93 28.82 0.69
N GLU A 436 -15.66 28.96 1.81
CA GLU A 436 -15.59 28.02 2.94
C GLU A 436 -16.07 26.61 2.60
N ARG A 437 -16.87 26.45 1.54
CA ARG A 437 -17.41 25.19 1.02
C ARG A 437 -16.67 24.68 -0.22
N PHE A 438 -15.51 25.24 -0.53
CA PHE A 438 -14.70 24.87 -1.69
C PHE A 438 -13.41 24.17 -1.26
N ILE A 439 -13.09 23.02 -1.86
CA ILE A 439 -11.92 22.21 -1.49
C ILE A 439 -11.25 21.56 -2.71
N GLY A 440 -9.99 21.16 -2.58
CA GLY A 440 -9.36 20.27 -3.56
C GLY A 440 -9.61 18.79 -3.24
N MET A 441 -9.97 17.99 -4.23
CA MET A 441 -9.97 16.53 -4.15
C MET A 441 -9.24 15.99 -5.38
N HIS A 442 -7.92 15.89 -5.26
CA HIS A 442 -7.04 15.47 -6.34
C HIS A 442 -6.92 13.93 -6.36
N PHE A 443 -7.57 13.31 -7.34
CA PHE A 443 -7.50 11.89 -7.64
C PHE A 443 -6.35 11.59 -8.60
N PHE A 444 -5.81 10.38 -8.52
CA PHE A 444 -4.70 9.92 -9.37
C PHE A 444 -5.20 8.97 -10.46
N SER A 445 -4.66 9.10 -11.67
CA SER A 445 -5.04 8.26 -12.81
C SER A 445 -4.27 6.94 -12.86
N PRO A 446 -4.91 5.80 -13.19
CA PRO A 446 -6.36 5.60 -13.35
C PRO A 446 -7.09 5.58 -11.99
N VAL A 447 -8.22 6.29 -11.89
CA VAL A 447 -8.95 6.47 -10.62
C VAL A 447 -9.48 5.15 -10.06
N ASP A 448 -9.81 4.16 -10.90
CA ASP A 448 -10.28 2.83 -10.48
C ASP A 448 -9.19 1.95 -9.83
N ARG A 449 -7.92 2.37 -9.91
CA ARG A 449 -6.76 1.58 -9.43
C ARG A 449 -5.92 2.31 -8.40
N MET A 450 -5.77 3.62 -8.56
CA MET A 450 -4.95 4.40 -7.64
C MET A 450 -5.69 4.56 -6.31
N PRO A 451 -5.05 4.24 -5.17
CA PRO A 451 -5.72 4.25 -3.88
C PRO A 451 -5.74 5.64 -3.23
N LEU A 452 -4.78 6.51 -3.57
CA LEU A 452 -4.62 7.82 -2.94
C LEU A 452 -5.65 8.85 -3.45
N VAL A 453 -6.10 9.73 -2.56
CA VAL A 453 -6.69 11.03 -2.90
C VAL A 453 -6.00 12.09 -2.05
N GLU A 454 -5.49 13.14 -2.68
CA GLU A 454 -4.91 14.29 -2.01
C GLU A 454 -6.02 15.33 -1.79
N ILE A 455 -6.36 15.57 -0.52
CA ILE A 455 -7.39 16.54 -0.11
C ILE A 455 -6.68 17.85 0.22
N ILE A 456 -6.97 18.89 -0.55
CA ILE A 456 -6.28 20.18 -0.46
C ILE A 456 -7.17 21.20 0.22
N ARG A 457 -6.74 21.67 1.40
CA ARG A 457 -7.41 22.71 2.15
C ARG A 457 -6.98 24.08 1.65
N GLY A 458 -7.89 24.76 0.95
CA GLY A 458 -7.74 26.19 0.64
C GLY A 458 -7.83 27.05 1.89
N GLN A 459 -7.30 28.28 1.84
CA GLN A 459 -7.17 29.17 3.01
C GLN A 459 -8.49 29.43 3.75
N GLN A 460 -9.61 29.49 3.04
CA GLN A 460 -10.93 29.76 3.62
C GLN A 460 -11.75 28.49 3.91
N THR A 461 -11.26 27.31 3.52
CA THR A 461 -11.98 26.03 3.64
C THR A 461 -12.26 25.71 5.11
N ASP A 462 -13.54 25.51 5.45
CA ASP A 462 -13.92 25.19 6.81
C ASP A 462 -13.69 23.72 7.18
N GLN A 463 -13.80 23.44 8.49
CA GLN A 463 -13.56 22.10 9.02
C GLN A 463 -14.62 21.10 8.55
N ASN A 464 -15.88 21.53 8.40
CA ASN A 464 -16.97 20.66 7.96
C ASN A 464 -16.76 20.18 6.51
N THR A 465 -16.33 21.07 5.63
CA THR A 465 -15.99 20.79 4.24
C THR A 465 -14.85 19.79 4.13
N LEU A 466 -13.81 19.96 4.96
CA LEU A 466 -12.71 19.00 5.06
C LEU A 466 -13.21 17.61 5.52
N GLN A 467 -14.01 17.55 6.58
CA GLN A 467 -14.58 16.30 7.09
C GLN A 467 -15.41 15.58 6.01
N GLN A 468 -16.28 16.30 5.29
CA GLN A 468 -17.08 15.72 4.22
C GLN A 468 -16.24 15.16 3.07
N ALA A 469 -15.21 15.90 2.63
CA ALA A 469 -14.31 15.43 1.58
C ALA A 469 -13.55 14.15 1.98
N VAL A 470 -13.06 14.09 3.23
CA VAL A 470 -12.41 12.90 3.78
C VAL A 470 -13.39 11.73 3.90
N LEU A 471 -14.60 11.95 4.42
CA LEU A 471 -15.64 10.91 4.51
C LEU A 471 -16.00 10.35 3.13
N VAL A 472 -16.08 11.20 2.11
CA VAL A 472 -16.31 10.75 0.73
C VAL A 472 -15.14 9.92 0.24
N ALA A 473 -13.90 10.39 0.38
CA ALA A 473 -12.72 9.61 -0.03
C ALA A 473 -12.70 8.22 0.63
N LEU A 474 -12.97 8.13 1.93
CA LEU A 474 -13.07 6.86 2.66
C LEU A 474 -14.22 5.98 2.15
N LYS A 475 -15.40 6.57 1.90
CA LYS A 475 -16.56 5.85 1.34
C LYS A 475 -16.27 5.29 -0.06
N LEU A 476 -15.45 5.98 -0.85
CA LEU A 476 -14.96 5.51 -2.16
C LEU A 476 -13.87 4.42 -2.03
N GLY A 477 -13.48 4.01 -0.83
CA GLY A 477 -12.39 3.06 -0.60
C GLY A 477 -11.01 3.64 -0.92
N LYS A 478 -10.87 4.97 -0.91
CA LYS A 478 -9.62 5.68 -1.11
C LYS A 478 -8.92 5.98 0.21
N ILE A 479 -7.63 6.27 0.12
CA ILE A 479 -6.77 6.68 1.22
C ILE A 479 -6.56 8.18 1.09
N PRO A 480 -7.20 9.00 1.94
CA PRO A 480 -7.02 10.44 1.90
C PRO A 480 -5.70 10.84 2.59
N ILE A 481 -5.00 11.81 2.01
CA ILE A 481 -4.03 12.63 2.74
C ILE A 481 -4.52 14.07 2.73
N VAL A 482 -4.32 14.81 3.81
CA VAL A 482 -4.72 16.21 3.90
C VAL A 482 -3.48 17.08 3.77
N VAL A 483 -3.53 18.04 2.85
CA VAL A 483 -2.48 19.01 2.61
C VAL A 483 -3.09 20.41 2.55
N HIS A 484 -2.29 21.43 2.82
CA HIS A 484 -2.70 22.82 2.64
C HIS A 484 -2.40 23.29 1.23
N ASP A 485 -3.14 24.29 0.79
CA ASP A 485 -2.98 24.87 -0.53
C ASP A 485 -1.61 25.53 -0.72
N GLY A 486 -1.03 25.33 -1.90
CA GLY A 486 0.30 25.76 -2.26
C GLY A 486 0.58 25.44 -3.73
N PRO A 487 1.67 25.98 -4.32
CA PRO A 487 1.98 25.75 -5.73
C PRO A 487 2.12 24.25 -6.01
N ALA A 488 1.22 23.70 -6.84
CA ALA A 488 1.14 22.27 -7.16
C ALA A 488 1.05 21.33 -5.94
N PHE A 489 0.50 21.81 -4.83
CA PHE A 489 0.19 21.04 -3.62
C PHE A 489 1.43 20.32 -3.05
N PHE A 490 1.29 19.05 -2.65
CA PHE A 490 2.44 18.24 -2.24
C PHE A 490 2.85 17.27 -3.36
N THR A 491 1.94 16.39 -3.80
CA THR A 491 2.32 15.27 -4.66
C THR A 491 2.83 15.71 -6.04
N SER A 492 2.09 16.58 -6.72
CA SER A 492 2.46 17.10 -8.04
C SER A 492 3.76 17.89 -7.96
N ARG A 493 3.92 18.73 -6.94
CA ARG A 493 5.12 19.54 -6.70
C ARG A 493 6.40 18.70 -6.62
N ILE A 494 6.44 17.69 -5.76
CA ILE A 494 7.63 16.84 -5.63
C ILE A 494 7.85 16.00 -6.90
N PHE A 495 6.76 15.65 -7.59
CA PHE A 495 6.82 14.88 -8.83
C PHE A 495 7.42 15.69 -9.99
N PHE A 496 7.10 16.97 -10.11
CA PHE A 496 7.72 17.83 -11.13
C PHE A 496 9.23 17.97 -10.94
N ASN A 497 9.73 17.92 -9.69
CA ASN A 497 11.16 17.92 -9.41
C ASN A 497 11.85 16.61 -9.85
N TYR A 498 11.18 15.46 -9.75
CA TYR A 498 11.67 14.20 -10.31
C TYR A 498 11.84 14.27 -11.84
N LEU A 499 10.86 14.87 -12.52
CA LEU A 499 10.88 15.06 -13.97
C LEU A 499 11.94 16.08 -14.41
N LEU A 500 12.03 17.20 -13.69
CA LEU A 500 13.04 18.24 -13.92
C LEU A 500 14.45 17.68 -13.76
N GLU A 501 14.71 16.86 -12.74
CA GLU A 501 16.04 16.29 -12.52
C GLU A 501 16.42 15.30 -13.62
N ALA A 502 15.47 14.52 -14.13
CA ALA A 502 15.72 13.64 -15.28
C ALA A 502 16.07 14.42 -16.55
N ILE A 503 15.37 15.52 -16.83
CA ILE A 503 15.70 16.39 -17.97
C ILE A 503 17.05 17.06 -17.76
N THR A 504 17.35 17.52 -16.55
CA THR A 504 18.66 18.07 -16.17
C THR A 504 19.79 17.08 -16.48
N MET A 505 19.64 15.81 -16.07
CA MET A 505 20.60 14.74 -16.37
C MET A 505 20.72 14.45 -17.88
N LEU A 506 19.64 14.50 -18.65
CA LEU A 506 19.69 14.36 -20.11
C LEU A 506 20.51 15.48 -20.76
N LEU A 507 20.30 16.72 -20.31
CA LEU A 507 21.02 17.91 -20.82
C LEU A 507 22.50 17.91 -20.42
N GLU A 508 22.88 17.20 -19.35
CA GLU A 508 24.27 16.91 -18.99
C GLU A 508 24.90 15.80 -19.84
N GLY A 509 24.12 15.15 -20.71
CA GLY A 509 24.59 14.08 -21.61
C GLY A 509 24.52 12.67 -21.01
N ILE A 510 23.75 12.45 -19.92
CA ILE A 510 23.52 11.11 -19.36
C ILE A 510 22.50 10.36 -20.22
N PRO A 511 22.77 9.10 -20.64
CA PRO A 511 21.84 8.29 -21.42
C PRO A 511 20.45 8.13 -20.79
N ALA A 512 19.40 8.44 -21.56
CA ALA A 512 18.00 8.21 -21.20
C ALA A 512 17.76 6.78 -20.69
N ARG A 513 18.36 5.79 -21.36
CA ARG A 513 18.29 4.37 -20.95
C ARG A 513 18.84 4.15 -19.55
N GLN A 514 19.94 4.81 -19.21
CA GLN A 514 20.56 4.69 -17.90
C GLN A 514 19.69 5.37 -16.85
N ILE A 515 19.19 6.59 -17.10
CA ILE A 515 18.27 7.30 -16.18
C ILE A 515 17.04 6.42 -15.85
N GLU A 516 16.41 5.85 -16.86
CA GLU A 516 15.25 4.95 -16.72
C GLU A 516 15.60 3.66 -15.96
N THR A 517 16.72 3.03 -16.29
CA THR A 517 17.15 1.78 -15.64
C THR A 517 17.51 2.02 -14.18
N GLU A 518 18.17 3.13 -13.87
CA GLU A 518 18.56 3.49 -12.52
C GLU A 518 17.38 3.96 -11.69
N ALA A 519 16.39 4.64 -12.27
CA ALA A 519 15.12 4.92 -11.61
C ALA A 519 14.40 3.63 -11.18
N LEU A 520 14.28 2.66 -12.09
CA LEU A 520 13.70 1.36 -11.74
C LEU A 520 14.55 0.63 -10.70
N THR A 521 15.88 0.63 -10.84
CA THR A 521 16.78 -0.02 -9.87
C THR A 521 16.70 0.63 -8.48
N ALA A 522 16.50 1.95 -8.42
CA ALA A 522 16.22 2.69 -7.20
C ALA A 522 14.83 2.39 -6.60
N GLY A 523 13.98 1.63 -7.29
CA GLY A 523 12.69 1.17 -6.79
C GLY A 523 11.47 1.97 -7.28
N PHE A 524 11.64 2.96 -8.17
CA PHE A 524 10.49 3.69 -8.72
C PHE A 524 9.61 2.78 -9.57
N ALA A 525 8.29 3.01 -9.55
CA ALA A 525 7.35 2.18 -10.32
C ALA A 525 7.59 2.28 -11.84
N VAL A 526 7.86 3.50 -12.31
CA VAL A 526 8.10 3.86 -13.71
C VAL A 526 9.23 4.88 -13.74
N GLY A 527 10.10 4.86 -14.76
CA GLY A 527 11.15 5.87 -14.90
C GLY A 527 10.62 7.24 -15.36
N PRO A 528 11.41 8.30 -15.14
CA PRO A 528 10.90 9.67 -15.19
C PRO A 528 10.49 10.12 -16.60
N LEU A 529 11.22 9.71 -17.63
CA LEU A 529 10.94 10.10 -19.02
C LEU A 529 9.72 9.35 -19.54
N ALA A 530 9.58 8.09 -19.15
CA ALA A 530 8.41 7.28 -19.46
C ALA A 530 7.15 7.88 -18.83
N VAL A 531 7.19 8.33 -17.57
CA VAL A 531 6.00 8.97 -16.97
C VAL A 531 5.70 10.32 -17.62
N LEU A 532 6.72 11.11 -17.97
CA LEU A 532 6.52 12.37 -18.68
C LEU A 532 5.74 12.18 -19.99
N ASP A 533 6.07 11.12 -20.73
CA ASP A 533 5.32 10.73 -21.94
C ASP A 533 3.87 10.29 -21.63
N GLU A 534 3.60 9.64 -20.49
CA GLU A 534 2.24 9.22 -20.10
C GLU A 534 1.32 10.42 -19.79
N ILE A 535 1.83 11.39 -19.03
CA ILE A 535 1.03 12.55 -18.59
C ILE A 535 0.86 13.61 -19.70
N SER A 536 1.83 13.71 -20.62
CA SER A 536 2.02 14.73 -21.68
C SER A 536 3.10 15.76 -21.33
N LEU A 537 3.96 16.04 -22.31
CA LEU A 537 4.98 17.09 -22.21
C LEU A 537 4.34 18.49 -22.17
N GLU A 538 3.19 18.66 -22.84
CA GLU A 538 2.46 19.94 -22.87
C GLU A 538 1.94 20.32 -21.48
N LEU A 539 1.56 19.33 -20.64
CA LEU A 539 1.12 19.59 -19.27
C LEU A 539 2.25 20.20 -18.44
N MET A 540 3.48 19.70 -18.57
CA MET A 540 4.63 20.24 -17.84
C MET A 540 4.95 21.68 -18.24
N LEU A 541 4.84 22.02 -19.53
CA LEU A 541 4.96 23.41 -19.98
C LEU A 541 3.84 24.28 -19.41
N HIS A 542 2.61 23.78 -19.43
CA HIS A 542 1.47 24.53 -18.89
C HIS A 542 1.62 24.83 -17.40
N VAL A 543 2.14 23.87 -16.61
CA VAL A 543 2.47 24.10 -15.20
C VAL A 543 3.55 25.17 -15.05
N TYR A 544 4.58 25.16 -15.89
CA TYR A 544 5.61 26.20 -15.88
C TYR A 544 5.07 27.58 -16.25
N ASP A 545 4.14 27.67 -17.21
CA ASP A 545 3.49 28.94 -17.60
C ASP A 545 2.65 29.55 -16.46
N GLN A 546 2.22 28.73 -15.49
CA GLN A 546 1.48 29.19 -14.31
C GLN A 546 2.39 29.70 -13.19
N LEU A 547 3.70 29.41 -13.23
CA LEU A 547 4.63 29.89 -12.21
C LEU A 547 4.92 31.38 -12.43
N PRO A 548 4.99 32.20 -11.37
CA PRO A 548 5.24 33.63 -11.51
C PRO A 548 6.62 33.93 -12.11
N THR A 549 7.60 33.08 -11.82
CA THR A 549 8.96 33.13 -12.36
C THR A 549 9.54 31.73 -12.45
N LEU A 550 10.31 31.45 -13.50
CA LEU A 550 11.04 30.20 -13.64
C LEU A 550 12.52 30.38 -13.29
N HIS A 551 13.07 29.37 -12.61
CA HIS A 551 14.51 29.26 -12.34
C HIS A 551 15.29 28.87 -13.60
N ALA A 552 16.63 28.96 -13.57
CA ALA A 552 17.44 28.66 -14.74
C ALA A 552 17.33 27.18 -15.16
N SER A 553 17.27 26.24 -14.21
CA SER A 553 17.03 24.83 -14.51
C SER A 553 15.69 24.59 -15.20
N GLN A 554 14.63 25.23 -14.71
CA GLN A 554 13.29 25.14 -15.28
C GLN A 554 13.23 25.76 -16.68
N HIS A 555 13.87 26.91 -16.91
CA HIS A 555 13.97 27.52 -18.25
C HIS A 555 14.65 26.59 -19.27
N ARG A 556 15.75 25.91 -18.87
CA ARG A 556 16.42 24.93 -19.73
C ARG A 556 15.51 23.75 -20.07
N ALA A 557 14.83 23.21 -19.06
CA ALA A 557 13.88 22.12 -19.27
C ALA A 557 12.69 22.54 -20.15
N TYR A 558 12.13 23.73 -19.92
CA TYR A 558 11.07 24.32 -20.73
C TYR A 558 11.49 24.40 -22.20
N ALA A 559 12.66 25.00 -22.48
CA ALA A 559 13.16 25.16 -23.85
C ALA A 559 13.36 23.82 -24.57
N TYR A 560 13.88 22.83 -23.84
CA TYR A 560 14.08 21.48 -24.37
C TYR A 560 12.75 20.79 -24.71
N LEU A 561 11.80 20.77 -23.79
CA LEU A 561 10.47 20.17 -24.00
C LEU A 561 9.67 20.90 -25.10
N ALA A 562 9.74 22.23 -25.15
CA ALA A 562 9.12 23.02 -26.21
C ALA A 562 9.67 22.67 -27.59
N ASN A 563 10.99 22.43 -27.69
CA ASN A 563 11.59 21.94 -28.93
C ASN A 563 11.12 20.53 -29.30
N MET A 564 10.99 19.61 -28.34
CA MET A 564 10.42 18.27 -28.59
C MET A 564 8.99 18.35 -29.13
N ILE A 565 8.14 19.16 -28.49
CA ILE A 565 6.74 19.36 -28.89
C ILE A 565 6.65 19.95 -30.30
N LYS A 566 7.51 20.91 -30.64
CA LYS A 566 7.62 21.49 -31.99
C LYS A 566 7.96 20.43 -33.04
N ASN A 567 8.75 19.42 -32.66
CA ASN A 567 9.09 18.26 -33.48
C ASN A 567 8.06 17.11 -33.40
N GLN A 568 6.82 17.41 -32.98
CA GLN A 568 5.70 16.46 -32.87
C GLN A 568 5.91 15.32 -31.87
N ARG A 569 6.85 15.48 -30.93
CA ARG A 569 7.07 14.54 -29.83
C ARG A 569 6.36 15.06 -28.59
N LYS A 570 5.08 14.74 -28.43
CA LYS A 570 4.20 15.26 -27.36
C LYS A 570 3.97 14.27 -26.21
N GLY A 571 4.39 13.02 -26.38
CA GLY A 571 4.22 11.94 -25.43
C GLY A 571 3.50 10.73 -26.03
N ARG A 572 3.02 9.83 -25.16
CA ARG A 572 2.46 8.54 -25.57
C ARG A 572 1.21 8.66 -26.43
N LYS A 573 0.34 9.65 -26.17
CA LYS A 573 -0.89 9.87 -26.93
C LYS A 573 -0.65 10.22 -28.40
N SER A 574 0.48 10.88 -28.72
CA SER A 574 0.88 11.17 -30.10
C SER A 574 1.73 10.06 -30.73
N GLY A 575 2.00 8.97 -30.01
CA GLY A 575 2.89 7.89 -30.45
C GLY A 575 4.38 8.20 -30.35
N HIS A 576 4.75 9.44 -30.03
CA HIS A 576 6.13 9.92 -30.02
C HIS A 576 6.36 10.90 -28.86
N GLY A 577 7.40 10.64 -28.06
CA GLY A 577 7.86 11.43 -26.92
C GLY A 577 9.35 11.16 -26.67
N PHE A 578 9.76 10.93 -25.42
CA PHE A 578 11.06 10.31 -25.11
C PHE A 578 11.17 8.89 -25.64
N TYR A 579 10.03 8.25 -25.91
CA TYR A 579 9.94 6.97 -26.60
C TYR A 579 9.21 7.10 -27.94
N ASP A 580 9.50 6.17 -28.84
CA ASP A 580 8.60 5.82 -29.94
C ASP A 580 7.71 4.66 -29.50
N TYR A 581 6.39 4.81 -29.70
CA TYR A 581 5.39 3.85 -29.27
C TYR A 581 4.72 3.18 -30.47
N ASP A 582 4.86 1.87 -30.56
CA ASP A 582 4.16 1.07 -31.58
C ASP A 582 2.85 0.53 -31.00
N SER A 583 1.73 1.02 -31.53
CA SER A 583 0.38 0.60 -31.12
C SER A 583 0.06 -0.86 -31.49
N THR A 584 0.71 -1.41 -32.52
CA THR A 584 0.50 -2.77 -33.03
C THR A 584 1.27 -3.78 -32.19
N THR A 585 2.57 -3.56 -31.99
CA THR A 585 3.42 -4.47 -31.21
C THR A 585 3.38 -4.21 -29.70
N ARG A 586 2.80 -3.07 -29.27
CA ARG A 586 2.81 -2.58 -27.88
C ARG A 586 4.22 -2.42 -27.30
N THR A 587 5.21 -2.27 -28.17
CA THR A 587 6.60 -2.04 -27.78
C THR A 587 6.88 -0.54 -27.68
N LYS A 588 7.87 -0.18 -26.87
CA LYS A 588 8.40 1.18 -26.78
C LYS A 588 9.91 1.15 -26.92
N THR A 589 10.47 2.09 -27.68
CA THR A 589 11.91 2.24 -27.90
C THR A 589 12.35 3.65 -27.53
N ILE A 590 13.47 3.78 -26.82
CA ILE A 590 14.01 5.09 -26.43
C ILE A 590 14.46 5.84 -27.68
N TRP A 591 13.93 7.04 -27.85
CA TRP A 591 14.33 7.93 -28.92
C TRP A 591 15.75 8.44 -28.70
N GLN A 592 16.57 8.40 -29.75
CA GLN A 592 17.90 8.98 -29.75
C GLN A 592 17.80 10.41 -30.25
N ASP A 593 17.84 11.36 -29.32
CA ASP A 593 17.79 12.79 -29.65
C ASP A 593 19.12 13.24 -30.28
N PRO A 594 19.13 13.64 -31.57
CA PRO A 594 20.36 14.06 -32.25
C PRO A 594 20.90 15.39 -31.75
N THR A 595 20.12 16.15 -30.96
CA THR A 595 20.54 17.44 -30.40
C THR A 595 21.35 17.30 -29.11
N LEU A 596 21.33 16.11 -28.48
CA LEU A 596 22.06 15.82 -27.25
C LEU A 596 23.43 15.20 -27.57
N SER A 597 24.49 15.82 -27.05
CA SER A 597 25.83 15.24 -27.05
C SER A 597 25.98 14.33 -25.84
N MET A 598 25.94 13.01 -26.08
CA MET A 598 26.06 12.01 -25.02
C MET A 598 27.50 11.89 -24.52
N SER A 599 27.70 11.90 -23.20
CA SER A 599 29.01 11.60 -22.62
C SER A 599 29.25 10.09 -22.58
N ILE A 600 30.41 9.64 -23.05
CA ILE A 600 30.85 8.24 -22.93
C ILE A 600 31.27 7.94 -21.48
N ASP A 601 31.77 8.96 -20.76
CA ASP A 601 31.99 8.92 -19.31
C ASP A 601 30.67 9.19 -18.60
N SER A 602 29.79 8.19 -18.60
CA SER A 602 28.48 8.28 -17.96
C SER A 602 28.61 8.42 -16.44
N ALA A 603 27.76 9.24 -15.82
CA ALA A 603 27.66 9.34 -14.37
C ALA A 603 27.53 7.96 -13.70
N ALA A 604 28.13 7.81 -12.51
CA ALA A 604 28.03 6.57 -11.75
C ALA A 604 26.55 6.21 -11.49
N PRO A 605 26.12 4.93 -11.69
CA PRO A 605 24.76 4.49 -11.42
C PRO A 605 24.20 4.93 -10.06
N THR A 606 25.01 4.87 -9.01
CA THR A 606 24.66 5.30 -7.66
C THR A 606 24.36 6.79 -7.56
N LEU A 607 25.06 7.64 -8.33
CA LEU A 607 24.83 9.08 -8.36
C LEU A 607 23.45 9.40 -8.95
N ILE A 608 23.10 8.76 -10.08
CA ILE A 608 21.79 8.93 -10.73
C ILE A 608 20.66 8.56 -9.76
N ARG A 609 20.78 7.40 -9.09
CA ARG A 609 19.78 6.95 -8.11
C ARG A 609 19.60 7.94 -6.96
N LYS A 610 20.71 8.44 -6.39
CA LYS A 610 20.68 9.43 -5.31
C LYS A 610 20.04 10.74 -5.76
N ARG A 611 20.39 11.26 -6.94
CA ARG A 611 19.78 12.49 -7.48
C ARG A 611 18.26 12.36 -7.61
N LEU A 612 17.77 11.26 -8.16
CA LEU A 612 16.33 11.02 -8.31
C LEU A 612 15.60 10.86 -6.97
N LEU A 613 16.18 10.14 -6.02
CA LEU A 613 15.59 9.94 -4.69
C LEU A 613 15.59 11.23 -3.85
N HIS A 614 16.73 11.92 -3.81
CA HIS A 614 16.95 13.05 -2.91
C HIS A 614 16.23 14.31 -3.37
N VAL A 615 16.07 14.54 -4.68
CA VAL A 615 15.41 15.78 -5.16
C VAL A 615 13.94 15.84 -4.69
N MET A 616 13.23 14.71 -4.74
CA MET A 616 11.86 14.63 -4.25
C MET A 616 11.80 14.74 -2.72
N ALA A 617 12.72 14.10 -2.01
CA ALA A 617 12.76 14.14 -0.55
C ALA A 617 13.11 15.54 -0.01
N LEU A 618 14.01 16.26 -0.69
CA LEU A 618 14.37 17.62 -0.36
C LEU A 618 13.17 18.56 -0.51
N ASP A 619 12.45 18.47 -1.62
CA ASP A 619 11.27 19.32 -1.82
C ASP A 619 10.08 18.92 -0.94
N SER A 620 10.01 17.64 -0.54
CA SER A 620 9.07 17.19 0.50
C SER A 620 9.35 17.87 1.84
N TYR A 621 10.62 18.03 2.22
CA TYR A 621 10.97 18.82 3.41
C TYR A 621 10.55 20.28 3.26
N ARG A 622 10.71 20.90 2.08
CA ARG A 622 10.20 22.26 1.85
C ARG A 622 8.69 22.33 2.07
N CYS A 623 7.93 21.33 1.62
CA CYS A 623 6.49 21.25 1.87
C CYS A 623 6.14 21.18 3.37
N LEU A 624 6.94 20.48 4.20
CA LEU A 624 6.77 20.52 5.66
C LEU A 624 7.13 21.89 6.26
N GLU A 625 8.21 22.49 5.78
CA GLU A 625 8.68 23.79 6.28
C GLU A 625 7.72 24.94 5.95
N GLU A 626 7.14 24.89 4.76
CA GLU A 626 6.17 25.87 4.25
C GLU A 626 4.76 25.65 4.81
N GLY A 627 4.52 24.54 5.51
CA GLY A 627 3.21 24.20 6.08
C GLY A 627 2.21 23.64 5.09
N ILE A 628 2.64 23.19 3.90
CA ILE A 628 1.80 22.41 2.97
C ILE A 628 1.48 21.05 3.58
N LEU A 629 2.47 20.43 4.25
CA LEU A 629 2.29 19.21 5.03
C LEU A 629 2.28 19.54 6.53
N ASP A 630 1.29 19.00 7.24
CA ASP A 630 1.24 19.08 8.71
C ASP A 630 2.16 18.05 9.37
N GLN A 631 2.29 16.85 8.78
CA GLN A 631 3.00 15.72 9.34
C GLN A 631 3.81 14.99 8.26
N PRO A 632 5.02 14.48 8.59
CA PRO A 632 5.83 13.69 7.67
C PRO A 632 5.10 12.47 7.10
N ILE A 633 4.22 11.83 7.89
CA ILE A 633 3.57 10.57 7.49
C ILE A 633 2.62 10.75 6.30
N ASP A 634 1.97 11.91 6.19
CA ASP A 634 1.07 12.21 5.06
C ASP A 634 1.90 12.39 3.78
N GLY A 635 3.10 12.96 3.90
CA GLY A 635 4.06 13.05 2.80
C GLY A 635 4.63 11.70 2.38
N ASP A 636 4.95 10.83 3.33
CA ASP A 636 5.39 9.46 3.06
C ASP A 636 4.31 8.66 2.33
N ILE A 637 3.06 8.67 2.81
CA ILE A 637 1.93 8.01 2.16
C ILE A 637 1.70 8.57 0.76
N GLY A 638 1.66 9.91 0.63
CA GLY A 638 1.44 10.59 -0.65
C GLY A 638 2.52 10.26 -1.68
N SER A 639 3.78 10.23 -1.25
CA SER A 639 4.91 9.91 -2.13
C SER A 639 4.84 8.47 -2.65
N VAL A 640 4.57 7.50 -1.78
CA VAL A 640 4.56 6.07 -2.16
C VAL A 640 3.32 5.71 -2.97
N LEU A 641 2.13 6.14 -2.54
CA LEU A 641 0.87 5.74 -3.16
C LEU A 641 0.44 6.62 -4.33
N GLY A 642 0.84 7.89 -4.36
CA GLY A 642 0.44 8.85 -5.38
C GLY A 642 1.38 8.86 -6.58
N VAL A 643 2.69 8.95 -6.31
CA VAL A 643 3.72 9.20 -7.34
C VAL A 643 4.72 8.06 -7.50
N GLY A 644 4.52 6.95 -6.79
CA GLY A 644 5.31 5.72 -6.95
C GLY A 644 6.75 5.84 -6.44
N TYR A 645 6.96 6.63 -5.38
CA TYR A 645 8.24 6.69 -4.68
C TYR A 645 8.62 5.31 -4.13
N PRO A 646 9.92 4.94 -4.08
CA PRO A 646 10.33 3.58 -3.72
C PRO A 646 9.84 3.13 -2.34
N ALA A 647 8.88 2.20 -2.34
CA ALA A 647 8.18 1.79 -1.12
C ALA A 647 9.09 1.25 -0.01
N TYR A 648 10.23 0.62 -0.36
CA TYR A 648 11.17 0.06 0.62
C TYR A 648 11.80 1.12 1.53
N THR A 649 11.78 2.40 1.14
CA THR A 649 12.27 3.48 2.00
C THR A 649 11.25 3.90 3.07
N GLY A 650 10.01 3.44 2.93
CA GLY A 650 8.84 3.93 3.65
C GLY A 650 8.38 5.34 3.25
N GLY A 651 8.81 5.86 2.10
CA GLY A 651 8.49 7.22 1.64
C GLY A 651 9.67 8.19 1.73
N VAL A 652 9.40 9.45 1.41
CA VAL A 652 10.39 10.53 1.29
C VAL A 652 11.10 10.89 2.60
N PHE A 653 10.40 10.95 3.74
CA PHE A 653 10.99 11.20 5.05
C PHE A 653 11.61 9.94 5.64
N GLY A 654 10.99 8.78 5.39
CA GLY A 654 11.62 7.49 5.66
C GLY A 654 12.97 7.34 4.96
N HIS A 655 13.08 7.78 3.70
CA HIS A 655 14.34 7.80 2.94
C HIS A 655 15.39 8.73 3.55
N ILE A 656 15.00 9.92 4.00
CA ILE A 656 15.93 10.83 4.70
C ILE A 656 16.45 10.17 5.98
N ASP A 657 15.58 9.55 6.77
CA ASP A 657 15.97 8.85 8.01
C ASP A 657 16.85 7.62 7.73
N LEU A 658 16.62 6.86 6.64
CA LEU A 658 17.50 5.76 6.22
C LEU A 658 18.89 6.25 5.82
N THR A 659 18.96 7.39 5.13
CA THR A 659 20.22 8.00 4.70
C THR A 659 20.97 8.58 5.90
N GLY A 660 20.23 9.08 6.90
CA GLY A 660 20.74 9.93 7.96
C GLY A 660 20.80 11.38 7.49
N LEU A 661 20.14 12.28 8.22
CA LEU A 661 19.99 13.68 7.83
C LEU A 661 21.32 14.42 7.57
N PRO A 662 22.40 14.24 8.37
CA PRO A 662 23.68 14.86 8.08
C PRO A 662 24.27 14.46 6.71
N LEU A 663 24.23 13.16 6.39
CA LEU A 663 24.70 12.65 5.11
C LEU A 663 23.80 13.12 3.96
N PHE A 664 22.48 13.09 4.15
CA PHE A 664 21.52 13.58 3.17
C PHE A 664 21.78 15.05 2.78
N VAL A 665 22.01 15.92 3.76
CA VAL A 665 22.32 17.34 3.53
C VAL A 665 23.68 17.50 2.85
N GLN A 666 24.69 16.72 3.24
CA GLN A 666 26.00 16.73 2.58
C GLN A 666 25.87 16.37 1.09
N GLU A 667 25.12 15.30 0.78
CA GLU A 667 24.89 14.84 -0.59
C GLU A 667 24.12 15.87 -1.41
N CYS A 668 23.00 16.40 -0.87
CA CYS A 668 22.25 17.47 -1.54
C CYS A 668 23.10 18.73 -1.78
N THR A 669 23.98 19.09 -0.84
CA THR A 669 24.92 20.21 -1.02
C THR A 669 25.85 19.94 -2.20
N SER A 670 26.32 18.70 -2.37
CA SER A 670 27.17 18.34 -3.50
C SER A 670 26.44 18.43 -4.85
N PHE A 671 25.10 18.33 -4.85
CA PHE A 671 24.26 18.41 -6.05
C PHE A 671 23.83 19.84 -6.41
N PHE A 672 24.14 20.84 -5.58
CA PHE A 672 23.73 22.23 -5.78
C PHE A 672 24.05 22.79 -7.18
N HIS A 673 25.18 22.40 -7.77
CA HIS A 673 25.61 22.86 -9.08
C HIS A 673 24.74 22.36 -10.25
N PHE A 674 23.86 21.38 -10.04
CA PHE A 674 22.94 20.88 -11.08
C PHE A 674 21.70 21.78 -11.25
N GLY A 675 21.38 22.62 -10.27
CA GLY A 675 20.31 23.60 -10.39
C GLY A 675 19.63 23.95 -9.08
N GLU A 676 18.73 24.93 -9.15
CA GLU A 676 18.03 25.54 -8.02
C GLU A 676 17.12 24.56 -7.27
N GLN A 677 16.70 23.46 -7.90
CA GLN A 677 15.96 22.38 -7.24
C GLN A 677 16.74 21.76 -6.06
N TRP A 678 18.07 21.93 -6.02
CA TRP A 678 18.95 21.47 -4.95
C TRP A 678 19.23 22.52 -3.85
N GLU A 679 18.59 23.69 -3.89
CA GLU A 679 18.77 24.72 -2.87
C GLU A 679 18.29 24.23 -1.49
N LEU A 680 19.19 24.26 -0.51
CA LEU A 680 18.92 23.74 0.82
C LEU A 680 18.34 24.81 1.74
N PRO A 681 17.17 24.57 2.36
CA PRO A 681 16.67 25.49 3.39
C PRO A 681 17.63 25.61 4.58
N PRO A 682 17.82 26.82 5.15
CA PRO A 682 18.68 27.01 6.32
C PRO A 682 18.22 26.20 7.54
N SER A 683 16.92 25.99 7.70
CA SER A 683 16.33 25.17 8.76
C SER A 683 16.78 23.71 8.67
N LEU A 684 16.85 23.15 7.45
CA LEU A 684 17.27 21.77 7.22
C LEU A 684 18.73 21.56 7.64
N LYS A 685 19.60 22.52 7.33
CA LYS A 685 21.01 22.52 7.76
C LYS A 685 21.13 22.56 9.28
N THR A 686 20.26 23.33 9.94
CA THR A 686 20.21 23.41 11.41
C THR A 686 19.77 22.09 12.04
N LEU A 687 18.76 21.42 11.47
CA LEU A 687 18.31 20.09 11.90
C LEU A 687 19.38 19.02 11.69
N ALA A 688 20.09 19.08 10.55
CA ALA A 688 21.21 18.20 10.26
C ALA A 688 22.35 18.34 11.29
N GLY A 689 22.64 19.57 11.73
CA GLY A 689 23.62 19.82 12.80
C GLY A 689 23.25 19.22 14.16
N LYS A 690 21.99 18.77 14.33
CA LYS A 690 21.47 18.10 15.54
C LYS A 690 21.21 16.61 15.35
N ASP A 691 21.59 16.05 14.19
CA ASP A 691 21.27 14.67 13.79
C ASP A 691 19.77 14.33 13.96
N PHE A 692 18.92 15.27 13.57
CA PHE A 692 17.47 15.13 13.70
C PHE A 692 16.95 13.97 12.83
N LYS A 693 16.02 13.19 13.39
CA LYS A 693 15.26 12.15 12.68
C LYS A 693 13.80 12.55 12.63
N PHE A 694 13.14 12.35 11.50
CA PHE A 694 11.71 12.64 11.36
C PHE A 694 10.86 11.68 12.19
N TYR A 695 11.35 10.48 12.47
CA TYR A 695 10.64 9.47 13.23
C TYR A 695 11.46 8.84 14.36
N THR A 696 10.73 8.31 15.35
CA THR A 696 11.24 7.34 16.33
C THR A 696 10.22 6.21 16.45
N GLY A 697 10.55 5.07 15.83
CA GLY A 697 9.58 4.01 15.59
C GLY A 697 8.44 4.50 14.70
N PHE A 698 7.22 4.44 15.21
CA PHE A 698 5.99 4.91 14.55
C PHE A 698 5.65 6.37 14.84
N ARG A 699 6.33 7.02 15.81
CA ARG A 699 6.02 8.39 16.23
C ARG A 699 6.80 9.39 15.39
N SER A 700 6.14 10.47 14.98
CA SER A 700 6.84 11.61 14.38
C SER A 700 7.53 12.44 15.46
N ASN A 701 8.75 12.89 15.16
CA ASN A 701 9.48 13.88 15.94
C ASN A 701 9.24 15.31 15.42
N TRP A 702 8.49 15.46 14.32
CA TRP A 702 8.13 16.77 13.77
C TRP A 702 7.04 17.40 14.62
N GLN A 703 7.34 18.56 15.18
CA GLN A 703 6.34 19.37 15.88
C GLN A 703 5.72 20.32 14.88
N LYS A 704 4.38 20.29 14.80
CA LYS A 704 3.63 21.25 13.98
C LYS A 704 3.97 22.67 14.48
N ARG A 705 4.22 23.60 13.57
CA ARG A 705 4.36 25.01 13.96
C ARG A 705 3.02 25.45 14.58
N GLU A 706 3.06 25.97 15.80
CA GLU A 706 1.94 26.74 16.33
C GLU A 706 1.80 27.97 15.41
N GLU A 707 0.59 28.17 14.88
CA GLU A 707 0.25 29.27 13.95
C GLU A 707 0.46 30.66 14.57
#